data_AF-A0A8H7CTF1-F1
#
_entry.id   AF-A0A8H7CTF1-F1
#
_cell.length_a   1.000
_cell.length_b   1.000
_cell.length_c   1.000
_cell.angle_alpha   90.00
_cell.angle_beta   90.00
_cell.angle_gamma   90.00
#
_symmetry.space_group_name_H-M   'P 1'
#
loop_
_entity.id
_entity.type
_entity.pdbx_description
1 polymer ?
#
loop_
_entity_poly.entity_id
_entity_poly.type
_entity_poly.pdbx_seq_one_letter_code
_entity_poly.pdbx_strand_id
1 'polypeptide(L)'
;MPAFGNLAVKDMLKEMRDIPNQLLLKWERFGPNAIIDPAEDFTRVTLDTIAYCSMSHRLNSFYTEQQPDFAVAMADFLKESRQRFTRARVVQDLADEIVATRKAHPLPKHDLLDIMLNSRDPKTGQAMTEQSIVENLLTFLIAGHETSSGTVEPDPKAYNLRLTGMMSFMVYFLLKNPGTMRKLRPEIDEVLDDSAIQYDDFANLPYLIAWELHRDPAVWGDDAEEFRPERMLDGKFEALPPNAWQPFGFGFRACIGRAFAWQEVCLVVASVIQRFELFFVDPSYTLEIKQTLTIKPKDLYIRASLRSGAVQLLATPSSALMASRSNNAVMTCSGSGMNTGNTSSSGGLPLYVLYGSNTGTSEAFAQRIASEAPSYGFRSSIGTLDSALGKIPKDGPVVIITLSFEGEPPDNAAQFIDWLRNVKDGNEFDNVRFAVFGCGNSDWKATFQKIPTLCDELLEKHGGRKLIERGSGDASAGDFFQKFDEFEAGLWTTLSKVYSTLRSESVEQLDVKIVEAGTDRATALRHADPFLGRVIENRVLTKNGPVKRHIEFELPEGSTTARAGDYVSILPQNPLRDVQRVLAHFGLSNETEVVLSSVGPASLPVGKQVKLSEILSGYVEISQPATTRDLVKLSEAAVSPATRTYIDELKAKYKDAVQSTRLSMFEIMESHTDITLSLGAFLRMLPPMRVRQYSISSSPLWNPMHITITFSVLDLPSLSRKTTNSFLGAGSNYLASLIPGDRVQMAVRSSAAAFHLPENPMTPVVMFCSGSGLAPMRGFIQERAIQKASGRQVGEMLLFFGCRSPRDDFLYLDKELAEWSKQGVVDVRPAFSRCQEDSEGCRYVQHRVKRDSADIIKALNDGALFFTCGSAAVAKGIKTTLVEIIMEQEDLKLPEATERFERLTKGRYVTDVFE
;
A
#
# COMPACT_ATOMS: atom_id res chain seq x y z
N MET A 1 7.86 -1.11 35.13
CA MET A 1 7.27 0.17 34.66
C MET A 1 5.76 0.05 34.61
N PRO A 2 4.99 1.14 34.79
CA PRO A 2 3.55 1.14 34.57
C PRO A 2 3.24 0.83 33.10
N ALA A 3 2.30 -0.07 32.83
CA ALA A 3 1.95 -0.52 31.48
C ALA A 3 1.42 0.59 30.55
N PHE A 4 0.90 1.68 31.11
CA PHE A 4 0.45 2.88 30.40
C PHE A 4 1.30 4.12 30.72
N GLY A 5 2.53 3.91 31.20
CA GLY A 5 3.52 4.99 31.30
C GLY A 5 3.90 5.49 29.92
N ASN A 6 4.34 6.74 29.82
CA ASN A 6 4.65 7.40 28.55
C ASN A 6 5.64 6.59 27.66
N LEU A 7 6.61 5.87 28.24
CA LEU A 7 7.51 4.97 27.49
C LEU A 7 6.79 3.78 26.89
N ALA A 8 5.97 3.10 27.70
CA ALA A 8 5.24 1.93 27.27
C ALA A 8 4.25 2.30 26.17
N VAL A 9 3.65 3.49 26.23
CA VAL A 9 2.79 4.02 25.17
C VAL A 9 3.62 4.43 23.93
N LYS A 10 4.79 5.05 24.09
CA LYS A 10 5.71 5.37 22.98
C LYS A 10 6.16 4.10 22.25
N ASP A 11 6.46 3.03 22.97
CA ASP A 11 6.85 1.73 22.41
C ASP A 11 5.69 1.04 21.69
N MET A 12 4.44 1.33 22.07
CA MET A 12 3.23 0.86 21.38
C MET A 12 2.95 1.63 20.09
N LEU A 13 3.62 2.75 19.80
CA LEU A 13 3.30 3.61 18.65
C LEU A 13 3.41 2.87 17.31
N LYS A 14 4.38 1.95 17.20
CA LYS A 14 4.59 1.16 15.98
C LYS A 14 3.37 0.27 15.70
N GLU A 15 2.84 -0.40 16.71
CA GLU A 15 1.60 -1.18 16.65
C GLU A 15 0.37 -0.30 16.53
N MET A 16 0.35 0.85 17.20
CA MET A 16 -0.74 1.82 17.19
C MET A 16 -0.91 2.47 15.82
N ARG A 17 0.16 2.61 15.01
CA ARG A 17 0.09 3.07 13.61
C ARG A 17 -0.51 2.07 12.64
N ASP A 18 -0.35 0.78 12.93
CA ASP A 18 -0.79 -0.27 12.02
C ASP A 18 -2.33 -0.25 11.84
N ILE A 19 -3.08 0.05 12.90
CA ILE A 19 -4.54 0.05 12.87
C ILE A 19 -5.13 1.27 12.12
N PRO A 20 -4.69 2.53 12.35
CA PRO A 20 -5.05 3.68 11.52
C PRO A 20 -4.68 3.48 10.05
N ASN A 21 -3.53 2.87 9.73
CA ASN A 21 -3.18 2.56 8.34
C ASN A 21 -4.19 1.61 7.67
N GLN A 22 -4.78 0.67 8.42
CA GLN A 22 -5.86 -0.18 7.92
C GLN A 22 -7.14 0.62 7.66
N LEU A 23 -7.48 1.58 8.53
CA LEU A 23 -8.59 2.51 8.30
C LEU A 23 -8.36 3.35 7.03
N LEU A 24 -7.17 3.94 6.87
CA LEU A 24 -6.83 4.74 5.70
C LEU A 24 -6.90 3.91 4.41
N LEU A 25 -6.35 2.69 4.42
CA LEU A 25 -6.43 1.76 3.29
C LEU A 25 -7.88 1.36 2.98
N LYS A 26 -8.72 1.17 4.00
CA LYS A 26 -10.15 0.87 3.84
C LYS A 26 -10.84 2.03 3.12
N TRP A 27 -10.70 3.26 3.61
CA TRP A 27 -11.32 4.44 3.02
C TRP A 27 -10.79 4.72 1.61
N GLU A 28 -9.48 4.56 1.38
CA GLU A 28 -8.86 4.71 0.06
C GLU A 28 -9.40 3.72 -0.97
N ARG A 29 -9.61 2.45 -0.58
CA ARG A 29 -10.16 1.40 -1.46
C ARG A 29 -11.62 1.61 -1.83
N PHE A 30 -12.42 2.16 -0.92
CA PHE A 30 -13.83 2.43 -1.18
C PHE A 30 -14.05 3.66 -2.07
N GLY A 31 -13.09 4.59 -2.08
CA GLY A 31 -13.06 5.74 -2.99
C GLY A 31 -14.07 6.85 -2.64
N PRO A 32 -14.07 7.96 -3.39
CA PRO A 32 -14.69 9.22 -3.01
C PRO A 32 -16.23 9.22 -2.94
N ASN A 33 -16.87 8.19 -3.50
CA ASN A 33 -18.33 8.09 -3.55
C ASN A 33 -18.91 7.23 -2.41
N ALA A 34 -18.06 6.56 -1.63
CA ALA A 34 -18.51 5.73 -0.53
C ALA A 34 -19.05 6.56 0.63
N ILE A 35 -20.16 6.10 1.20
CA ILE A 35 -20.72 6.65 2.44
C ILE A 35 -19.97 5.99 3.59
N ILE A 36 -19.36 6.82 4.43
CA ILE A 36 -18.60 6.38 5.59
C ILE A 36 -19.37 6.77 6.85
N ASP A 37 -19.52 5.81 7.76
CA ASP A 37 -19.91 6.05 9.15
C ASP A 37 -18.62 6.18 9.99
N PRO A 38 -18.15 7.40 10.28
CA PRO A 38 -16.91 7.61 11.01
C PRO A 38 -17.02 7.11 12.45
N ALA A 39 -18.22 7.10 13.04
CA ALA A 39 -18.39 6.69 14.42
C ALA A 39 -18.22 5.17 14.57
N GLU A 40 -18.74 4.39 13.63
CA GLU A 40 -18.50 2.94 13.58
C GLU A 40 -17.04 2.60 13.27
N ASP A 41 -16.44 3.30 12.29
CA ASP A 41 -15.07 3.01 11.88
C ASP A 41 -14.03 3.39 12.95
N PHE A 42 -14.22 4.50 13.67
CA PHE A 42 -13.38 4.85 14.82
C PHE A 42 -13.57 3.88 15.99
N THR A 43 -14.76 3.31 16.16
CA THR A 43 -15.01 2.26 17.17
C THR A 43 -14.17 1.03 16.89
N ARG A 44 -14.09 0.62 15.63
CA ARG A 44 -13.22 -0.49 15.18
C ARG A 44 -11.74 -0.16 15.37
N VAL A 45 -11.32 1.09 15.09
CA VAL A 45 -9.92 1.53 15.31
C VAL A 45 -9.54 1.34 16.77
N THR A 46 -10.33 1.89 17.69
CA THR A 46 -9.94 1.88 19.10
C THR A 46 -9.97 0.48 19.69
N LEU A 47 -10.96 -0.34 19.32
CA LEU A 47 -11.05 -1.71 19.79
C LEU A 47 -9.84 -2.56 19.34
N ASP A 48 -9.49 -2.50 18.05
CA ASP A 48 -8.34 -3.21 17.51
C ASP A 48 -7.02 -2.66 18.06
N THR A 49 -6.92 -1.35 18.28
CA THR A 49 -5.72 -0.69 18.81
C THR A 49 -5.44 -1.10 20.26
N ILE A 50 -6.46 -1.11 21.14
CA ILE A 50 -6.29 -1.53 22.53
C ILE A 50 -5.93 -3.01 22.61
N ALA A 51 -6.65 -3.87 21.88
CA ALA A 51 -6.39 -5.31 21.87
C ALA A 51 -4.98 -5.61 21.35
N TYR A 52 -4.55 -4.92 20.29
CA TYR A 52 -3.24 -5.17 19.69
C TYR A 52 -2.10 -4.58 20.52
N CYS A 53 -2.23 -3.35 21.01
CA CYS A 53 -1.15 -2.70 21.76
C CYS A 53 -1.00 -3.24 23.18
N SER A 54 -2.13 -3.49 23.87
CA SER A 54 -2.10 -3.89 25.30
C SER A 54 -2.04 -5.40 25.49
N MET A 55 -2.49 -6.19 24.51
CA MET A 55 -2.66 -7.65 24.64
C MET A 55 -2.02 -8.43 23.49
N SER A 56 -1.34 -7.77 22.56
CA SER A 56 -0.79 -8.36 21.33
C SER A 56 -1.77 -9.27 20.59
N HIS A 57 -3.06 -8.95 20.67
CA HIS A 57 -4.14 -9.72 20.10
C HIS A 57 -4.79 -8.94 18.95
N ARG A 58 -4.97 -9.57 17.78
CA ARG A 58 -5.56 -8.94 16.60
C ARG A 58 -6.99 -9.38 16.42
N LEU A 59 -7.92 -8.46 16.66
CA LEU A 59 -9.36 -8.68 16.44
C LEU A 59 -9.73 -8.63 14.96
N ASN A 60 -8.95 -7.92 14.13
CA ASN A 60 -9.16 -7.79 12.68
C ASN A 60 -10.57 -7.28 12.33
N SER A 61 -11.11 -6.35 13.13
CA SER A 61 -12.50 -5.91 13.00
C SER A 61 -12.78 -5.15 11.69
N PHE A 62 -11.76 -4.68 10.98
CA PHE A 62 -11.92 -4.04 9.66
C PHE A 62 -12.24 -5.01 8.52
N TYR A 63 -12.08 -6.32 8.72
CA TYR A 63 -12.27 -7.36 7.70
C TYR A 63 -13.61 -8.09 7.82
N THR A 64 -14.47 -7.66 8.74
CA THR A 64 -15.82 -8.22 8.94
C THR A 64 -16.87 -7.16 8.60
N GLU A 65 -17.92 -7.56 7.86
CA GLU A 65 -19.01 -6.65 7.47
C GLU A 65 -19.93 -6.28 8.63
N GLN A 66 -19.99 -7.12 9.67
CA GLN A 66 -20.82 -6.90 10.86
C GLN A 66 -20.00 -6.24 11.97
N GLN A 67 -20.66 -5.50 12.87
CA GLN A 67 -19.99 -4.99 14.08
C GLN A 67 -19.44 -6.16 14.90
N PRO A 68 -18.26 -6.02 15.54
CA PRO A 68 -17.69 -7.09 16.34
C PRO A 68 -18.70 -7.56 17.40
N ASP A 69 -18.93 -8.86 17.50
CA ASP A 69 -19.87 -9.46 18.46
C ASP A 69 -19.59 -9.01 19.90
N PHE A 70 -18.31 -8.77 20.22
CA PHE A 70 -17.88 -8.18 21.48
C PHE A 70 -18.42 -6.75 21.71
N ALA A 71 -18.33 -5.87 20.71
CA ALA A 71 -18.84 -4.49 20.79
C ALA A 71 -20.36 -4.46 20.98
N VAL A 72 -21.07 -5.36 20.27
CA VAL A 72 -22.52 -5.54 20.39
C VAL A 72 -22.90 -6.11 21.77
N ALA A 73 -22.24 -7.20 22.21
CA ALA A 73 -22.50 -7.85 23.49
C ALA A 73 -22.21 -6.95 24.69
N MET A 74 -21.19 -6.09 24.60
CA MET A 74 -20.83 -5.12 25.62
C MET A 74 -21.83 -3.97 25.74
N ALA A 75 -22.30 -3.43 24.61
CA ALA A 75 -23.35 -2.41 24.63
C ALA A 75 -24.66 -2.95 25.21
N ASP A 76 -24.98 -4.21 24.94
CA ASP A 76 -26.13 -4.89 25.54
C ASP A 76 -25.91 -5.23 27.03
N PHE A 77 -24.69 -5.61 27.43
CA PHE A 77 -24.34 -5.82 28.85
C PHE A 77 -24.51 -4.55 29.69
N LEU A 78 -24.15 -3.38 29.13
CA LEU A 78 -24.36 -2.09 29.80
C LEU A 78 -25.85 -1.72 29.91
N LYS A 79 -26.69 -2.10 28.92
CA LYS A 79 -28.15 -1.99 29.03
C LYS A 79 -28.72 -2.96 30.10
N GLU A 80 -28.24 -4.20 30.13
CA GLU A 80 -28.62 -5.27 31.08
C GLU A 80 -28.06 -5.07 32.50
N SER A 81 -27.05 -4.22 32.72
CA SER A 81 -26.63 -3.86 34.09
C SER A 81 -27.74 -3.16 34.90
N ARG A 82 -28.85 -2.79 34.23
CA ARG A 82 -30.14 -2.40 34.84
C ARG A 82 -31.15 -3.56 34.98
N GLN A 83 -31.00 -4.69 34.28
CA GLN A 83 -31.85 -5.90 34.35
C GLN A 83 -31.04 -7.20 34.08
N ARG A 84 -30.89 -8.04 35.12
CA ARG A 84 -30.00 -9.21 35.32
C ARG A 84 -29.68 -10.17 34.15
N PHE A 85 -28.37 -10.49 34.05
CA PHE A 85 -27.64 -11.78 33.93
C PHE A 85 -27.97 -12.79 32.80
N THR A 86 -27.84 -12.43 31.51
CA THR A 86 -27.74 -13.47 30.46
C THR A 86 -26.64 -13.32 29.42
N ARG A 87 -26.06 -12.13 29.18
CA ARG A 87 -25.05 -11.93 28.10
C ARG A 87 -23.60 -11.65 28.51
N ALA A 88 -23.28 -11.72 29.79
CA ALA A 88 -21.91 -11.57 30.31
C ALA A 88 -20.90 -12.62 29.76
N ARG A 89 -21.40 -13.75 29.22
CA ARG A 89 -20.56 -14.88 28.81
C ARG A 89 -19.72 -14.59 27.57
N VAL A 90 -20.25 -13.90 26.55
CA VAL A 90 -19.53 -13.65 25.28
C VAL A 90 -18.31 -12.74 25.47
N VAL A 91 -18.45 -11.72 26.33
CA VAL A 91 -17.38 -10.77 26.64
C VAL A 91 -16.29 -11.48 27.46
N GLN A 92 -16.70 -12.33 28.40
CA GLN A 92 -15.80 -13.13 29.22
C GLN A 92 -15.08 -14.23 28.41
N ASP A 93 -15.79 -14.91 27.51
CA ASP A 93 -15.25 -15.94 26.62
C ASP A 93 -14.08 -15.39 25.77
N LEU A 94 -14.18 -14.15 25.28
CA LEU A 94 -13.08 -13.50 24.55
C LEU A 94 -11.86 -13.21 25.43
N ALA A 95 -12.07 -12.65 26.63
CA ALA A 95 -10.98 -12.37 27.56
C ALA A 95 -10.29 -13.67 28.03
N ASP A 96 -11.08 -14.72 28.26
CA ASP A 96 -10.60 -16.07 28.58
C ASP A 96 -9.80 -16.66 27.41
N GLU A 97 -10.28 -16.51 26.17
CA GLU A 97 -9.56 -16.93 24.96
C GLU A 97 -8.21 -16.20 24.82
N ILE A 98 -8.17 -14.88 25.04
CA ILE A 98 -6.95 -14.08 24.96
C ILE A 98 -5.92 -14.57 26.00
N VAL A 99 -6.35 -14.80 27.24
CA VAL A 99 -5.49 -15.31 28.32
C VAL A 99 -5.00 -16.73 28.02
N ALA A 100 -5.91 -17.63 27.62
CA ALA A 100 -5.57 -19.01 27.28
C ALA A 100 -4.59 -19.09 26.11
N THR A 101 -4.82 -18.31 25.06
CA THR A 101 -3.95 -18.22 23.89
C THR A 101 -2.55 -17.72 24.25
N ARG A 102 -2.46 -16.69 25.10
CA ARG A 102 -1.18 -16.16 25.56
C ARG A 102 -0.40 -17.16 26.42
N LYS A 103 -1.08 -17.92 27.28
CA LYS A 103 -0.43 -18.96 28.10
C LYS A 103 0.06 -20.14 27.26
N ALA A 104 -0.70 -20.51 26.21
CA ALA A 104 -0.30 -21.55 25.27
C ALA A 104 0.87 -21.10 24.36
N HIS A 105 0.96 -19.81 24.05
CA HIS A 105 2.00 -19.24 23.20
C HIS A 105 2.64 -17.99 23.86
N PRO A 106 3.53 -18.18 24.85
CA PRO A 106 4.19 -17.06 25.53
C PRO A 106 5.01 -16.23 24.54
N LEU A 107 4.83 -14.92 24.58
CA LEU A 107 5.57 -13.96 23.76
C LEU A 107 6.58 -13.23 24.65
N PRO A 108 7.84 -13.03 24.21
CA PRO A 108 8.83 -12.24 24.95
C PRO A 108 8.54 -10.74 24.76
N LYS A 109 7.36 -10.28 25.17
CA LYS A 109 6.92 -8.88 25.04
C LYS A 109 6.35 -8.40 26.37
N HIS A 110 6.81 -7.24 26.82
CA HIS A 110 6.46 -6.66 28.12
C HIS A 110 5.14 -5.84 28.06
N ASP A 111 4.09 -6.40 27.44
CA ASP A 111 2.78 -5.75 27.33
C ASP A 111 1.93 -5.89 28.60
N LEU A 112 0.77 -5.22 28.65
CA LEU A 112 -0.07 -5.18 29.85
C LEU A 112 -0.50 -6.59 30.30
N LEU A 113 -0.85 -7.47 29.35
CA LEU A 113 -1.21 -8.86 29.65
C LEU A 113 -0.01 -9.64 30.19
N ASP A 114 1.18 -9.47 29.62
CA ASP A 114 2.40 -10.12 30.11
C ASP A 114 2.74 -9.66 31.54
N ILE A 115 2.61 -8.37 31.82
CA ILE A 115 2.79 -7.80 33.15
C ILE A 115 1.81 -8.43 34.15
N MET A 116 0.53 -8.54 33.80
CA MET A 116 -0.48 -9.13 34.70
C MET A 116 -0.25 -10.63 34.94
N LEU A 117 0.25 -11.37 33.96
CA LEU A 117 0.55 -12.80 34.07
C LEU A 117 1.82 -13.08 34.89
N ASN A 118 2.85 -12.24 34.75
CA ASN A 118 4.19 -12.56 35.23
C ASN A 118 4.64 -11.72 36.45
N SER A 119 4.00 -10.58 36.72
CA SER A 119 4.40 -9.72 37.83
C SER A 119 3.90 -10.24 39.18
N ARG A 120 4.70 -9.99 40.21
CA ARG A 120 4.36 -10.27 41.60
C ARG A 120 4.34 -8.99 42.40
N ASP A 121 3.42 -8.90 43.35
CA ASP A 121 3.39 -7.79 44.29
C ASP A 121 4.71 -7.73 45.07
N PRO A 122 5.44 -6.60 45.05
CA PRO A 122 6.78 -6.50 45.63
C PRO A 122 6.80 -6.54 47.17
N LYS A 123 5.65 -6.42 47.84
CA LYS A 123 5.53 -6.49 49.31
C LYS A 123 5.06 -7.85 49.81
N THR A 124 4.15 -8.49 49.08
CA THR A 124 3.49 -9.74 49.49
C THR A 124 3.96 -10.97 48.68
N GLY A 125 4.63 -10.77 47.55
CA GLY A 125 5.10 -11.82 46.64
C GLY A 125 4.00 -12.54 45.86
N GLN A 126 2.74 -12.15 46.05
CA GLN A 126 1.58 -12.78 45.40
C GLN A 126 1.47 -12.34 43.93
N ALA A 127 1.09 -13.29 43.07
CA ALA A 127 0.72 -13.02 41.68
C ALA A 127 -0.78 -12.77 41.57
N MET A 128 -1.24 -12.09 40.52
CA MET A 128 -2.67 -11.94 40.25
C MET A 128 -3.30 -13.30 39.93
N THR A 129 -4.54 -13.49 40.40
CA THR A 129 -5.32 -14.68 40.03
C THR A 129 -5.79 -14.56 38.57
N GLU A 130 -5.93 -15.69 37.88
CA GLU A 130 -6.39 -15.71 36.48
C GLU A 130 -7.74 -15.00 36.29
N GLN A 131 -8.66 -15.19 37.24
CA GLN A 131 -9.93 -14.46 37.27
C GLN A 131 -9.72 -12.94 37.37
N SER A 132 -8.80 -12.48 38.23
CA SER A 132 -8.52 -11.04 38.36
C SER A 132 -7.88 -10.48 37.09
N ILE A 133 -7.06 -11.25 36.38
CA ILE A 133 -6.45 -10.84 35.10
C ILE A 133 -7.55 -10.67 34.05
N VAL A 134 -8.46 -11.63 33.92
CA VAL A 134 -9.61 -11.58 33.01
C VAL A 134 -10.50 -10.37 33.30
N GLU A 135 -10.84 -10.13 34.57
CA GLU A 135 -11.65 -8.98 34.99
C GLU A 135 -10.96 -7.62 34.69
N ASN A 136 -9.65 -7.54 34.84
CA ASN A 136 -8.88 -6.34 34.48
C ASN A 136 -8.82 -6.14 32.94
N LEU A 137 -8.60 -7.20 32.15
CA LEU A 137 -8.61 -7.12 30.68
C LEU A 137 -9.93 -6.61 30.14
N LEU A 138 -11.04 -7.12 30.68
CA LEU A 138 -12.38 -6.64 30.37
C LEU A 138 -12.51 -5.15 30.65
N THR A 139 -12.03 -4.70 31.81
CA THR A 139 -12.05 -3.28 32.18
C THR A 139 -11.26 -2.41 31.19
N PHE A 140 -10.09 -2.87 30.73
CA PHE A 140 -9.29 -2.12 29.74
C PHE A 140 -9.93 -2.06 28.35
N LEU A 141 -10.51 -3.17 27.87
CA LEU A 141 -11.23 -3.20 26.60
C LEU A 141 -12.47 -2.29 26.65
N ILE A 142 -13.24 -2.33 27.75
CA ILE A 142 -14.45 -1.51 27.93
C ILE A 142 -14.10 -0.02 28.05
N ALA A 143 -13.16 0.33 28.93
CA ALA A 143 -12.89 1.73 29.25
C ALA A 143 -12.22 2.52 28.13
N GLY A 144 -11.31 1.90 27.36
CA GLY A 144 -10.58 2.62 26.33
C GLY A 144 -11.36 2.82 25.02
N HIS A 145 -12.20 1.85 24.62
CA HIS A 145 -12.88 1.96 23.31
C HIS A 145 -14.03 2.99 23.27
N GLU A 146 -14.95 2.98 24.24
CA GLU A 146 -16.10 3.92 24.26
C GLU A 146 -15.65 5.37 24.47
N THR A 147 -14.54 5.62 25.18
CA THR A 147 -14.08 6.99 25.52
C THR A 147 -13.32 7.67 24.38
N SER A 148 -12.54 6.94 23.57
CA SER A 148 -11.89 7.53 22.38
C SER A 148 -12.87 7.73 21.21
N SER A 149 -13.81 6.80 20.98
CA SER A 149 -14.50 6.66 19.67
C SER A 149 -16.04 6.74 19.64
N GLY A 150 -16.74 6.30 20.70
CA GLY A 150 -17.67 5.15 20.64
C GLY A 150 -19.02 5.24 19.89
N THR A 151 -19.70 4.07 19.72
CA THR A 151 -21.10 3.91 19.21
C THR A 151 -21.84 2.58 19.55
N VAL A 152 -23.15 2.54 19.99
CA VAL A 152 -24.25 1.50 19.66
C VAL A 152 -25.72 2.05 19.84
N GLU A 153 -26.81 1.41 19.29
CA GLU A 153 -28.29 1.75 19.32
C GLU A 153 -29.22 0.50 19.56
N PRO A 154 -30.59 0.51 19.72
CA PRO A 154 -31.57 1.59 20.00
C PRO A 154 -32.36 1.50 21.34
N ASP A 155 -32.76 2.66 21.89
CA ASP A 155 -34.07 2.93 22.54
C ASP A 155 -34.29 4.47 22.74
N PRO A 156 -35.52 5.04 22.61
CA PRO A 156 -35.76 6.46 22.36
C PRO A 156 -36.10 7.32 23.61
N LYS A 157 -35.75 6.90 24.83
CA LYS A 157 -36.03 7.69 26.06
C LYS A 157 -34.97 7.50 27.16
N ALA A 158 -33.90 8.30 27.15
CA ALA A 158 -33.02 8.39 28.32
C ALA A 158 -32.49 9.82 28.53
N TYR A 159 -32.73 10.37 29.73
CA TYR A 159 -32.32 11.70 30.18
C TYR A 159 -31.03 11.62 31.04
N ASN A 160 -30.02 12.39 30.63
CA ASN A 160 -28.85 12.97 31.33
C ASN A 160 -27.90 12.11 32.20
N LEU A 161 -26.67 11.91 31.69
CA LEU A 161 -25.35 12.11 32.35
C LEU A 161 -24.25 12.05 31.25
N ARG A 162 -23.29 13.00 31.19
CA ARG A 162 -22.40 13.27 30.02
C ARG A 162 -20.93 12.84 30.22
N LEU A 163 -20.40 12.08 29.27
CA LEU A 163 -18.97 11.82 28.95
C LEU A 163 -18.88 11.65 27.42
N THR A 164 -17.80 12.03 26.73
CA THR A 164 -17.71 12.19 25.25
C THR A 164 -16.97 11.09 24.49
N GLY A 165 -17.35 10.85 23.23
CA GLY A 165 -16.58 10.11 22.21
C GLY A 165 -15.82 11.09 21.32
N MET A 166 -14.53 11.25 21.59
CA MET A 166 -13.74 12.41 21.15
C MET A 166 -13.54 12.51 19.62
N MET A 167 -13.18 11.40 18.96
CA MET A 167 -12.78 11.42 17.55
C MET A 167 -13.93 11.79 16.60
N SER A 168 -15.12 11.22 16.83
CA SER A 168 -16.32 11.46 16.01
C SER A 168 -16.79 12.92 16.09
N PHE A 169 -16.70 13.54 17.27
CA PHE A 169 -17.01 14.96 17.45
C PHE A 169 -15.97 15.89 16.84
N MET A 170 -14.68 15.58 16.96
CA MET A 170 -13.62 16.39 16.34
C MET A 170 -13.82 16.47 14.82
N VAL A 171 -14.12 15.35 14.16
CA VAL A 171 -14.42 15.34 12.72
C VAL A 171 -15.67 16.17 12.41
N TYR A 172 -16.75 16.01 13.16
CA TYR A 172 -17.96 16.81 12.99
C TYR A 172 -17.70 18.33 13.05
N PHE A 173 -17.00 18.79 14.09
CA PHE A 173 -16.77 20.21 14.33
C PHE A 173 -15.76 20.81 13.34
N LEU A 174 -14.75 20.05 12.92
CA LEU A 174 -13.84 20.46 11.86
C LEU A 174 -14.58 20.63 10.52
N LEU A 175 -15.54 19.73 10.21
CA LEU A 175 -16.37 19.85 9.02
C LEU A 175 -17.34 21.03 9.07
N LYS A 176 -17.90 21.36 10.25
CA LYS A 176 -18.75 22.55 10.43
C LYS A 176 -17.99 23.87 10.39
N ASN A 177 -16.68 23.85 10.65
CA ASN A 177 -15.83 25.04 10.70
C ASN A 177 -14.72 24.97 9.63
N PRO A 178 -15.05 25.17 8.34
CA PRO A 178 -14.10 25.04 7.23
C PRO A 178 -12.98 26.09 7.27
N GLY A 179 -13.14 27.18 8.02
CA GLY A 179 -12.06 28.12 8.32
C GLY A 179 -10.97 27.47 9.19
N THR A 180 -11.37 26.76 10.24
CA THR A 180 -10.49 26.02 11.15
C THR A 180 -9.83 24.84 10.45
N MET A 181 -10.59 24.09 9.64
CA MET A 181 -10.04 23.03 8.79
C MET A 181 -8.94 23.55 7.83
N ARG A 182 -9.12 24.74 7.25
CA ARG A 182 -8.11 25.35 6.35
C ARG A 182 -6.87 25.86 7.08
N LYS A 183 -6.93 26.11 8.39
CA LYS A 183 -5.76 26.49 9.21
C LYS A 183 -5.03 25.27 9.76
N LEU A 184 -5.76 24.22 10.15
CA LEU A 184 -5.21 22.95 10.61
C LEU A 184 -4.46 22.20 9.49
N ARG A 185 -4.90 22.33 8.23
CA ARG A 185 -4.25 21.69 7.08
C ARG A 185 -2.77 22.10 6.91
N PRO A 186 -2.42 23.40 6.83
CA PRO A 186 -1.02 23.83 6.82
C PRO A 186 -0.21 23.37 8.03
N GLU A 187 -0.77 23.36 9.24
CA GLU A 187 -0.08 22.84 10.44
C GLU A 187 0.25 21.36 10.30
N ILE A 188 -0.73 20.54 9.89
CA ILE A 188 -0.53 19.12 9.62
C ILE A 188 0.50 18.91 8.50
N ASP A 189 0.42 19.71 7.42
CA ASP A 189 1.32 19.60 6.28
C ASP A 189 2.76 20.04 6.65
N GLU A 190 2.91 21.05 7.52
CA GLU A 190 4.21 21.56 8.00
C GLU A 190 4.85 20.62 9.02
N VAL A 191 4.05 20.04 9.92
CA VAL A 191 4.54 19.17 11.00
C VAL A 191 4.80 17.74 10.50
N LEU A 192 3.99 17.24 9.56
CA LEU A 192 4.03 15.83 9.15
C LEU A 192 4.56 15.61 7.72
N ASP A 193 4.44 16.59 6.81
CA ASP A 193 4.74 16.45 5.38
C ASP A 193 4.10 15.16 4.77
N ASP A 194 4.86 14.33 4.03
CA ASP A 194 4.48 12.98 3.57
C ASP A 194 4.96 11.86 4.52
N SER A 195 5.51 12.21 5.68
CA SER A 195 6.12 11.27 6.61
C SER A 195 5.10 10.62 7.56
N ALA A 196 5.43 9.43 8.08
CA ALA A 196 4.57 8.75 9.05
C ALA A 196 4.64 9.43 10.42
N ILE A 197 3.49 9.69 11.05
CA ILE A 197 3.36 10.41 12.33
C ILE A 197 4.18 9.77 13.46
N GLN A 198 5.19 10.47 13.95
CA GLN A 198 6.05 10.17 15.09
C GLN A 198 5.47 10.63 16.42
N TYR A 199 5.97 10.03 17.50
CA TYR A 199 5.54 10.37 18.86
C TYR A 199 5.76 11.85 19.16
N ASP A 200 6.88 12.37 18.69
CA ASP A 200 7.34 13.72 18.96
C ASP A 200 6.52 14.75 18.16
N ASP A 201 5.80 14.33 17.11
CA ASP A 201 4.91 15.19 16.30
C ASP A 201 3.65 15.61 17.08
N PHE A 202 3.22 14.81 18.06
CA PHE A 202 2.01 15.10 18.84
C PHE A 202 2.12 16.40 19.66
N ALA A 203 3.34 16.77 20.07
CA ALA A 203 3.59 18.04 20.77
C ALA A 203 3.42 19.25 19.85
N ASN A 204 3.54 19.05 18.54
CA ASN A 204 3.47 20.08 17.50
C ASN A 204 2.09 20.13 16.80
N LEU A 205 1.06 19.43 17.31
CA LEU A 205 -0.31 19.43 16.77
C LEU A 205 -1.35 20.07 17.72
N PRO A 206 -1.18 21.35 18.13
CA PRO A 206 -2.00 21.99 19.16
C PRO A 206 -3.46 22.23 18.77
N TYR A 207 -3.82 22.19 17.48
CA TYR A 207 -5.22 22.37 17.05
C TYR A 207 -6.15 21.17 17.35
N LEU A 208 -5.62 20.02 17.81
CA LEU A 208 -6.36 18.75 17.96
C LEU A 208 -6.96 18.49 19.36
N ILE A 209 -7.08 19.50 20.22
CA ILE A 209 -7.31 19.31 21.66
C ILE A 209 -8.77 19.65 22.08
N ALA A 210 -9.63 18.68 22.44
CA ALA A 210 -11.12 18.84 22.65
C ALA A 210 -11.67 18.18 23.97
N TRP A 211 -12.74 18.61 24.70
CA TRP A 211 -13.64 19.80 24.64
C TRP A 211 -14.74 19.89 25.75
N GLU A 212 -14.88 19.03 26.77
CA GLU A 212 -16.11 19.05 27.63
C GLU A 212 -15.96 19.34 29.14
N LEU A 213 -14.77 19.67 29.64
CA LEU A 213 -14.65 20.51 30.85
C LEU A 213 -14.51 22.00 30.49
N HIS A 214 -14.64 22.31 29.20
CA HIS A 214 -13.96 23.41 28.51
C HIS A 214 -14.89 24.44 27.89
N ARG A 215 -16.14 24.43 28.36
CA ARG A 215 -17.23 25.25 27.81
C ARG A 215 -17.96 26.06 28.87
N ASP A 216 -17.41 26.13 30.10
CA ASP A 216 -17.92 27.07 31.09
C ASP A 216 -17.69 28.49 30.57
N PRO A 217 -18.73 29.29 30.27
CA PRO A 217 -18.55 30.65 29.77
C PRO A 217 -17.75 31.53 30.74
N ALA A 218 -17.75 31.19 32.04
CA ALA A 218 -16.95 31.89 33.05
C ALA A 218 -15.44 31.66 32.92
N VAL A 219 -15.03 30.57 32.27
CA VAL A 219 -13.62 30.20 32.05
C VAL A 219 -13.20 30.41 30.59
N TRP A 220 -14.12 30.24 29.64
CA TRP A 220 -13.83 30.16 28.20
C TRP A 220 -14.45 31.28 27.36
N GLY A 221 -15.19 32.21 27.98
CA GLY A 221 -15.79 33.39 27.34
C GLY A 221 -17.19 33.16 26.76
N ASP A 222 -17.81 34.21 26.22
CA ASP A 222 -19.17 34.14 25.63
C ASP A 222 -19.23 33.23 24.37
N ASP A 223 -18.07 32.98 23.77
CA ASP A 223 -17.88 32.06 22.64
C ASP A 223 -17.56 30.63 23.10
N ALA A 224 -17.79 30.28 24.38
CA ALA A 224 -17.49 28.96 24.96
C ALA A 224 -18.23 27.77 24.32
N GLU A 225 -19.18 28.01 23.42
CA GLU A 225 -19.84 26.97 22.61
C GLU A 225 -19.26 26.85 21.19
N GLU A 226 -18.36 27.75 20.80
CA GLU A 226 -17.67 27.73 19.52
C GLU A 226 -16.40 26.87 19.56
N PHE A 227 -16.17 26.08 18.50
CA PHE A 227 -14.93 25.33 18.32
C PHE A 227 -13.78 26.29 17.94
N ARG A 228 -13.01 26.72 18.94
CA ARG A 228 -11.91 27.70 18.82
C ARG A 228 -10.57 27.13 19.32
N PRO A 229 -9.84 26.38 18.48
CA PRO A 229 -8.53 25.83 18.84
C PRO A 229 -7.47 26.90 19.11
N GLU A 230 -7.63 28.13 18.61
CA GLU A 230 -6.72 29.25 18.87
C GLU A 230 -6.62 29.65 20.36
N ARG A 231 -7.53 29.15 21.21
CA ARG A 231 -7.43 29.26 22.67
C ARG A 231 -6.28 28.45 23.26
N MET A 232 -5.76 27.48 22.50
CA MET A 232 -4.67 26.61 22.91
C MET A 232 -3.28 27.11 22.45
N LEU A 233 -3.21 28.27 21.79
CA LEU A 233 -2.00 28.81 21.16
C LEU A 233 -1.43 30.01 21.93
N ASP A 234 -0.19 30.39 21.63
CA ASP A 234 0.45 31.64 22.06
C ASP A 234 0.46 31.89 23.60
N GLY A 235 0.55 30.84 24.41
CA GLY A 235 0.52 30.98 25.87
C GLY A 235 -0.88 31.18 26.47
N LYS A 236 -1.94 31.20 25.64
CA LYS A 236 -3.33 31.41 26.07
C LYS A 236 -3.89 30.20 26.83
N PHE A 237 -3.37 29.00 26.56
CA PHE A 237 -3.75 27.79 27.27
C PHE A 237 -3.26 27.81 28.72
N GLU A 238 -2.01 28.21 28.92
CA GLU A 238 -1.34 28.31 30.21
C GLU A 238 -1.91 29.46 31.07
N ALA A 239 -2.53 30.45 30.42
CA ALA A 239 -3.23 31.55 31.09
C ALA A 239 -4.60 31.13 31.66
N LEU A 240 -5.12 29.94 31.30
CA LEU A 240 -6.38 29.43 31.85
C LEU A 240 -6.21 29.04 33.33
N PRO A 241 -7.30 29.10 34.12
CA PRO A 241 -7.29 28.63 35.49
C PRO A 241 -6.74 27.19 35.59
N PRO A 242 -5.89 26.87 36.59
CA PRO A 242 -5.43 25.51 36.81
C PRO A 242 -6.62 24.56 36.92
N ASN A 243 -6.55 23.40 36.27
CA ASN A 243 -7.66 22.44 36.14
C ASN A 243 -8.84 22.88 35.27
N ALA A 244 -8.74 24.00 34.55
CA ALA A 244 -9.72 24.35 33.51
C ALA A 244 -9.80 23.28 32.42
N TRP A 245 -8.69 22.56 32.16
CA TRP A 245 -8.63 21.50 31.16
C TRP A 245 -8.51 20.08 31.74
N GLN A 246 -9.59 19.27 31.76
CA GLN A 246 -9.55 17.88 32.29
C GLN A 246 -10.33 16.82 31.48
N PRO A 247 -9.96 16.53 30.22
CA PRO A 247 -10.66 15.53 29.40
C PRO A 247 -10.56 14.08 29.93
N PHE A 248 -9.65 13.83 30.89
CA PHE A 248 -9.36 12.49 31.41
C PHE A 248 -9.25 12.45 32.95
N GLY A 249 -9.86 13.42 33.65
CA GLY A 249 -9.79 13.53 35.12
C GLY A 249 -8.42 13.95 35.67
N PHE A 250 -8.31 14.05 37.01
CA PHE A 250 -7.11 14.52 37.73
C PHE A 250 -6.90 13.79 39.07
N GLY A 251 -5.67 13.82 39.59
CA GLY A 251 -5.31 13.21 40.88
C GLY A 251 -5.51 11.70 40.92
N PHE A 252 -5.95 11.16 42.06
CA PHE A 252 -6.20 9.71 42.24
C PHE A 252 -7.29 9.13 41.34
N ARG A 253 -8.02 9.97 40.60
CA ARG A 253 -9.07 9.58 39.64
C ARG A 253 -8.71 9.95 38.20
N ALA A 254 -7.46 10.30 37.91
CA ALA A 254 -6.99 10.51 36.55
C ALA A 254 -7.03 9.17 35.78
N CYS A 255 -7.51 9.22 34.53
CA CYS A 255 -7.53 8.06 33.65
C CYS A 255 -6.10 7.54 33.46
N ILE A 256 -5.88 6.27 33.81
CA ILE A 256 -4.59 5.61 33.65
C ILE A 256 -4.19 5.48 32.18
N GLY A 257 -5.16 5.39 31.26
CA GLY A 257 -4.95 5.33 29.81
C GLY A 257 -4.86 6.69 29.12
N ARG A 258 -4.81 7.81 29.86
CA ARG A 258 -4.85 9.17 29.29
C ARG A 258 -3.81 9.40 28.20
N ALA A 259 -2.54 9.06 28.46
CA ALA A 259 -1.45 9.27 27.51
C ALA A 259 -1.65 8.43 26.23
N PHE A 260 -2.18 7.22 26.38
CA PHE A 260 -2.49 6.30 25.28
C PHE A 260 -3.62 6.83 24.40
N ALA A 261 -4.78 7.16 25.01
CA ALA A 261 -5.93 7.67 24.28
C ALA A 261 -5.62 8.98 23.55
N TRP A 262 -4.79 9.84 24.15
CA TRP A 262 -4.43 11.11 23.54
C TRP A 262 -3.61 10.98 22.27
N GLN A 263 -2.61 10.09 22.30
CA GLN A 263 -1.76 9.82 21.14
C GLN A 263 -2.56 9.15 20.03
N GLU A 264 -3.41 8.19 20.37
CA GLU A 264 -4.31 7.54 19.42
C GLU A 264 -5.18 8.56 18.68
N VAL A 265 -5.77 9.51 19.40
CA VAL A 265 -6.66 10.50 18.80
C VAL A 265 -5.92 11.47 17.90
N CYS A 266 -4.78 12.01 18.36
CA CYS A 266 -3.96 12.89 17.54
C CYS A 266 -3.48 12.16 16.28
N LEU A 267 -3.03 10.91 16.43
CA LEU A 267 -2.54 10.06 15.34
C LEU A 267 -3.61 9.84 14.28
N VAL A 268 -4.79 9.39 14.68
CA VAL A 268 -5.86 9.05 13.74
C VAL A 268 -6.42 10.29 13.07
N VAL A 269 -6.69 11.36 13.82
CA VAL A 269 -7.27 12.58 13.24
C VAL A 269 -6.28 13.25 12.31
N ALA A 270 -5.01 13.37 12.69
CA ALA A 270 -3.98 13.92 11.83
C ALA A 270 -3.77 13.05 10.58
N SER A 271 -3.69 11.73 10.72
CA SER A 271 -3.55 10.78 9.60
C SER A 271 -4.69 10.91 8.59
N VAL A 272 -5.93 11.02 9.08
CA VAL A 272 -7.11 11.15 8.22
C VAL A 272 -7.11 12.48 7.48
N ILE A 273 -6.80 13.59 8.15
CA ILE A 273 -6.83 14.94 7.57
C ILE A 273 -5.63 15.20 6.66
N GLN A 274 -4.46 14.65 6.97
CA GLN A 274 -3.26 14.67 6.12
C GLN A 274 -3.58 14.05 4.76
N ARG A 275 -4.40 13.00 4.73
CA ARG A 275 -4.59 12.17 3.55
C ARG A 275 -5.87 12.44 2.76
N PHE A 276 -6.95 12.78 3.46
CA PHE A 276 -8.28 12.88 2.85
C PHE A 276 -8.87 14.28 3.00
N GLU A 277 -9.53 14.71 1.93
CA GLU A 277 -10.51 15.77 1.96
C GLU A 277 -11.88 15.17 2.31
N LEU A 278 -12.48 15.68 3.39
CA LEU A 278 -13.71 15.15 3.96
C LEU A 278 -14.91 16.05 3.61
N PHE A 279 -16.05 15.44 3.33
CA PHE A 279 -17.31 16.11 3.02
C PHE A 279 -18.47 15.50 3.80
N PHE A 280 -19.46 16.32 4.18
CA PHE A 280 -20.73 15.78 4.64
C PHE A 280 -21.44 15.03 3.50
N VAL A 281 -22.06 13.89 3.81
CA VAL A 281 -23.03 13.26 2.89
C VAL A 281 -24.29 14.10 2.79
N ASP A 282 -24.76 14.65 3.92
CA ASP A 282 -25.83 15.64 3.99
C ASP A 282 -25.29 16.99 4.52
N PRO A 283 -25.08 18.00 3.66
CA PRO A 283 -24.61 19.31 4.07
C PRO A 283 -25.54 20.05 5.06
N SER A 284 -26.81 19.66 5.14
CA SER A 284 -27.81 20.23 6.04
C SER A 284 -27.86 19.57 7.43
N TYR A 285 -27.07 18.51 7.64
CA TYR A 285 -27.01 17.79 8.92
C TYR A 285 -26.78 18.74 10.11
N THR A 286 -27.62 18.63 11.12
CA THR A 286 -27.51 19.36 12.39
C THR A 286 -27.17 18.37 13.49
N LEU A 287 -26.27 18.74 14.41
CA LEU A 287 -25.80 17.82 15.44
C LEU A 287 -26.95 17.33 16.31
N GLU A 288 -27.28 16.06 16.19
CA GLU A 288 -28.08 15.34 17.17
C GLU A 288 -27.15 14.50 18.04
N ILE A 289 -27.36 14.50 19.36
CA ILE A 289 -26.50 13.75 20.29
C ILE A 289 -27.12 12.38 20.52
N LYS A 290 -26.31 11.33 20.35
CA LYS A 290 -26.63 9.96 20.76
C LYS A 290 -25.81 9.61 22.00
N GLN A 291 -26.51 9.20 23.06
CA GLN A 291 -25.92 8.89 24.36
C GLN A 291 -25.83 7.36 24.56
N THR A 292 -24.63 6.87 24.86
CA THR A 292 -24.26 5.49 25.23
C THR A 292 -23.63 5.48 26.64
N LEU A 293 -22.50 4.80 26.87
CA LEU A 293 -21.65 5.04 28.03
C LEU A 293 -21.02 6.44 27.96
N THR A 294 -20.77 6.93 26.74
CA THR A 294 -20.35 8.28 26.39
C THR A 294 -21.36 8.96 25.44
N ILE A 295 -21.03 10.08 24.78
CA ILE A 295 -21.88 10.81 23.83
C ILE A 295 -21.18 10.89 22.48
N LYS A 296 -21.93 10.96 21.38
CA LYS A 296 -21.40 11.09 20.01
C LYS A 296 -22.42 11.78 19.08
N PRO A 297 -22.02 12.24 17.88
CA PRO A 297 -22.95 12.63 16.83
C PRO A 297 -23.83 11.46 16.37
N LYS A 298 -25.14 11.66 16.33
CA LYS A 298 -26.11 10.69 15.84
C LYS A 298 -26.20 10.77 14.32
N ASP A 299 -26.08 9.62 13.63
CA ASP A 299 -26.30 9.48 12.18
C ASP A 299 -25.47 10.46 11.32
N LEU A 300 -24.23 10.72 11.74
CA LEU A 300 -23.29 11.53 10.98
C LEU A 300 -22.65 10.67 9.88
N TYR A 301 -22.92 10.99 8.62
CA TYR A 301 -22.32 10.33 7.47
C TYR A 301 -21.42 11.27 6.67
N ILE A 302 -20.24 10.78 6.27
CA ILE A 302 -19.23 11.56 5.53
C ILE A 302 -18.79 10.85 4.25
N ARG A 303 -18.16 11.60 3.35
CA ARG A 303 -17.37 11.11 2.21
C ARG A 303 -15.94 11.55 2.36
N ALA A 304 -14.99 10.74 1.90
CA ALA A 304 -13.57 11.04 1.93
C ALA A 304 -12.96 10.88 0.53
N SER A 305 -12.30 11.91 0.00
CA SER A 305 -11.53 11.83 -1.24
C SER A 305 -10.05 12.07 -0.96
N LEU A 306 -9.14 11.38 -1.65
CA LEU A 306 -7.70 11.64 -1.50
C LEU A 306 -7.36 13.11 -1.79
N ARG A 307 -6.51 13.71 -0.95
CA ARG A 307 -5.98 15.05 -1.18
C ARG A 307 -5.05 15.05 -2.40
N SER A 308 -5.05 16.14 -3.16
CA SER A 308 -4.13 16.33 -4.28
C SER A 308 -2.68 16.36 -3.78
N GLY A 309 -1.84 15.46 -4.28
CA GLY A 309 -0.43 15.34 -3.88
C GLY A 309 -0.15 14.25 -2.84
N ALA A 310 -1.15 13.70 -2.16
CA ALA A 310 -0.93 12.67 -1.14
C ALA A 310 -0.42 11.34 -1.76
N VAL A 311 0.68 10.80 -1.21
CA VAL A 311 1.28 9.53 -1.66
C VAL A 311 0.31 8.36 -1.42
N GLN A 312 -0.06 7.62 -2.47
CA GLN A 312 -0.90 6.42 -2.39
C GLN A 312 -0.24 5.35 -1.49
N LEU A 313 -0.97 4.82 -0.49
CA LEU A 313 -0.46 3.80 0.43
C LEU A 313 -0.38 2.50 -0.35
N LEU A 314 0.78 2.23 -0.96
CA LEU A 314 1.16 0.89 -1.38
C LEU A 314 1.13 0.01 -0.13
N ALA A 315 0.35 -1.07 -0.17
CA ALA A 315 0.21 -1.99 0.96
C ALA A 315 1.58 -2.53 1.38
N THR A 316 2.17 -1.97 2.43
CA THR A 316 3.38 -2.46 3.05
C THR A 316 3.05 -3.80 3.73
N PRO A 317 3.66 -4.92 3.32
CA PRO A 317 3.34 -6.22 3.89
C PRO A 317 3.78 -6.28 5.36
N SER A 318 2.94 -6.89 6.21
CA SER A 318 3.14 -7.06 7.66
C SER A 318 4.44 -7.81 8.05
N SER A 319 5.19 -8.33 7.07
CA SER A 319 6.48 -9.01 7.26
C SER A 319 7.62 -8.07 7.70
N ALA A 320 7.57 -6.77 7.40
CA ALA A 320 8.61 -5.80 7.79
C ALA A 320 8.67 -5.55 9.31
N LEU A 321 7.59 -5.86 10.05
CA LEU A 321 7.55 -5.75 11.51
C LEU A 321 8.18 -6.96 12.24
N MET A 322 8.32 -8.10 11.57
CA MET A 322 8.81 -9.35 12.18
C MET A 322 10.33 -9.55 12.06
N ALA A 323 11.00 -8.84 11.16
CA ALA A 323 12.45 -8.96 10.95
C ALA A 323 13.31 -8.43 12.12
N SER A 324 12.71 -7.70 13.08
CA SER A 324 13.42 -7.08 14.20
C SER A 324 13.50 -7.96 15.47
N ARG A 325 12.95 -9.18 15.48
CA ARG A 325 12.82 -9.99 16.71
C ARG A 325 13.62 -11.30 16.76
N SER A 326 14.46 -11.58 15.77
CA SER A 326 15.23 -12.84 15.75
C SER A 326 16.71 -12.58 15.52
N ASN A 327 17.43 -12.19 16.56
CA ASN A 327 18.85 -12.51 16.67
C ASN A 327 19.27 -12.58 18.14
N ASN A 328 19.08 -13.75 18.74
CA ASN A 328 19.90 -14.17 19.86
C ASN A 328 20.04 -15.71 19.88
N ALA A 329 21.30 -16.15 19.73
CA ALA A 329 21.90 -17.45 20.09
C ALA A 329 21.44 -18.69 19.25
N VAL A 330 22.27 -19.65 18.78
CA VAL A 330 23.55 -20.23 19.25
C VAL A 330 24.30 -20.93 18.08
N MET A 331 25.59 -20.63 17.91
CA MET A 331 26.78 -21.54 17.73
C MET A 331 26.54 -23.00 17.27
N THR A 332 27.11 -23.54 16.18
CA THR A 332 28.49 -24.11 15.97
C THR A 332 28.39 -25.02 14.70
N CYS A 333 29.37 -25.34 13.84
CA CYS A 333 30.82 -25.48 13.98
C CYS A 333 31.54 -25.51 12.59
N SER A 334 32.77 -24.99 12.61
CA SER A 334 34.01 -25.44 11.93
C SER A 334 34.12 -25.54 10.39
N GLY A 335 34.90 -24.59 9.85
CA GLY A 335 35.71 -24.74 8.63
C GLY A 335 36.87 -23.75 8.66
N SER A 336 38.05 -24.22 9.10
CA SER A 336 39.27 -23.45 9.37
C SER A 336 39.97 -22.95 8.10
N GLY A 337 40.50 -21.72 8.14
CA GLY A 337 41.60 -21.30 7.25
C GLY A 337 41.78 -19.79 7.11
N MET A 338 42.49 -19.17 8.06
CA MET A 338 43.44 -18.01 7.96
C MET A 338 43.18 -16.94 6.86
N ASN A 339 43.17 -15.63 7.13
CA ASN A 339 44.06 -14.90 8.02
C ASN A 339 43.49 -13.50 8.30
N THR A 340 43.49 -13.12 9.57
CA THR A 340 43.43 -11.75 10.07
C THR A 340 44.58 -10.92 9.48
N GLY A 341 44.24 -9.86 8.76
CA GLY A 341 45.19 -8.94 8.16
C GLY A 341 44.52 -7.60 7.88
N ASN A 342 44.11 -6.93 8.95
CA ASN A 342 43.69 -5.53 8.89
C ASN A 342 44.96 -4.70 8.71
N THR A 343 45.26 -4.32 7.47
CA THR A 343 46.31 -3.36 7.09
C THR A 343 45.64 -2.34 6.17
N SER A 344 45.21 -1.17 6.67
CA SER A 344 46.00 0.02 7.00
C SER A 344 45.81 1.12 5.94
N SER A 345 44.84 2.02 6.19
CA SER A 345 45.02 3.45 5.94
C SER A 345 45.17 4.15 7.29
N SER A 346 46.34 3.96 7.89
CA SER A 346 46.75 4.50 9.20
C SER A 346 47.12 5.99 9.11
N GLY A 347 46.13 6.85 8.84
CA GLY A 347 46.36 8.30 8.73
C GLY A 347 45.57 9.18 9.71
N GLY A 348 44.49 8.68 10.31
CA GLY A 348 43.59 9.49 11.13
C GLY A 348 43.87 9.39 12.63
N LEU A 349 43.67 10.49 13.35
CA LEU A 349 43.71 10.52 14.83
C LEU A 349 42.52 9.73 15.41
N PRO A 350 42.68 8.98 16.50
CA PRO A 350 41.56 8.21 17.07
C PRO A 350 40.45 9.15 17.56
N LEU A 351 39.18 8.83 17.30
CA LEU A 351 37.98 9.49 17.84
C LEU A 351 37.04 8.41 18.38
N TYR A 352 36.55 8.55 19.60
CA TYR A 352 35.66 7.57 20.21
C TYR A 352 34.26 8.16 20.34
N VAL A 353 33.25 7.48 19.79
CA VAL A 353 31.85 7.90 19.88
C VAL A 353 31.08 6.85 20.68
N LEU A 354 30.65 7.23 21.88
CA LEU A 354 29.93 6.36 22.81
C LEU A 354 28.47 6.78 22.86
N TYR A 355 27.54 5.81 22.87
CA TYR A 355 26.12 6.13 22.97
C TYR A 355 25.36 5.34 24.03
N GLY A 356 24.35 5.99 24.59
CA GLY A 356 23.28 5.37 25.37
C GLY A 356 21.94 5.57 24.65
N SER A 357 21.30 4.48 24.26
CA SER A 357 20.11 4.50 23.40
C SER A 357 19.20 3.30 23.67
N ASN A 358 17.88 3.56 23.83
CA ASN A 358 16.86 2.51 23.90
C ASN A 358 16.15 2.32 22.55
N THR A 359 15.78 3.43 21.88
CA THR A 359 14.95 3.44 20.66
C THR A 359 15.72 3.86 19.39
N GLY A 360 17.05 3.99 19.46
CA GLY A 360 17.91 4.20 18.28
C GLY A 360 18.32 5.65 17.98
N THR A 361 17.71 6.68 18.58
CA THR A 361 18.01 8.09 18.25
C THR A 361 19.46 8.49 18.57
N SER A 362 19.93 8.25 19.80
CA SER A 362 21.32 8.54 20.18
C SER A 362 22.33 7.69 19.41
N GLU A 363 21.92 6.47 19.00
CA GLU A 363 22.75 5.58 18.18
C GLU A 363 22.89 6.12 16.75
N ALA A 364 21.82 6.58 16.12
CA ALA A 364 21.85 7.18 14.79
C ALA A 364 22.73 8.44 14.76
N PHE A 365 22.63 9.30 15.77
CA PHE A 365 23.52 10.45 15.92
C PHE A 365 24.99 10.04 16.11
N ALA A 366 25.25 8.98 16.86
CA ALA A 366 26.61 8.47 17.03
C ALA A 366 27.17 7.89 15.74
N GLN A 367 26.34 7.18 14.96
CA GLN A 367 26.71 6.64 13.64
C GLN A 367 27.02 7.76 12.65
N ARG A 368 26.26 8.86 12.67
CA ARG A 368 26.53 10.04 11.83
C ARG A 368 27.87 10.69 12.14
N ILE A 369 28.18 10.96 13.42
CA ILE A 369 29.51 11.48 13.80
C ILE A 369 30.61 10.50 13.41
N ALA A 370 30.38 9.20 13.61
CA ALA A 370 31.37 8.18 13.28
C ALA A 370 31.62 8.05 11.77
N SER A 371 30.59 8.16 10.91
CA SER A 371 30.71 8.06 9.46
C SER A 371 31.36 9.31 8.84
N GLU A 372 31.15 10.50 9.44
CA GLU A 372 31.77 11.74 8.99
C GLU A 372 33.23 11.91 9.46
N ALA A 373 33.63 11.27 10.55
CA ALA A 373 34.97 11.39 11.15
C ALA A 373 36.16 11.26 10.18
N PRO A 374 36.17 10.32 9.21
CA PRO A 374 37.26 10.22 8.23
C PRO A 374 37.43 11.48 7.37
N SER A 375 36.33 12.18 7.06
CA SER A 375 36.39 13.44 6.29
C SER A 375 37.07 14.56 7.07
N TYR A 376 37.12 14.48 8.40
CA TYR A 376 37.80 15.41 9.29
C TYR A 376 39.17 14.90 9.79
N GLY A 377 39.73 13.87 9.16
CA GLY A 377 41.05 13.33 9.51
C GLY A 377 41.07 12.50 10.80
N PHE A 378 39.91 12.00 11.24
CA PHE A 378 39.80 11.11 12.39
C PHE A 378 39.51 9.67 11.97
N ARG A 379 39.97 8.71 12.77
CA ARG A 379 39.55 7.31 12.71
C ARG A 379 38.59 7.07 13.88
N SER A 380 37.30 7.01 13.58
CA SER A 380 36.26 6.79 14.58
C SER A 380 36.21 5.35 15.08
N SER A 381 35.77 5.18 16.32
CA SER A 381 35.35 3.91 16.90
C SER A 381 34.05 4.15 17.65
N ILE A 382 33.02 3.36 17.34
CA ILE A 382 31.68 3.51 17.91
C ILE A 382 31.41 2.36 18.90
N GLY A 383 30.76 2.67 20.02
CA GLY A 383 30.38 1.68 21.02
C GLY A 383 29.27 2.17 21.93
N THR A 384 28.68 1.28 22.72
CA THR A 384 27.73 1.66 23.78
C THR A 384 28.48 2.27 24.97
N LEU A 385 27.81 3.06 25.81
CA LEU A 385 28.41 3.60 27.03
C LEU A 385 28.91 2.49 27.97
N ASP A 386 28.15 1.41 28.13
CA ASP A 386 28.57 0.27 28.95
C ASP A 386 29.82 -0.43 28.41
N SER A 387 30.11 -0.34 27.11
CA SER A 387 31.35 -0.89 26.54
C SER A 387 32.62 -0.17 27.02
N ALA A 388 32.48 1.06 27.55
CA ALA A 388 33.57 1.89 28.07
C ALA A 388 33.74 1.82 29.60
N LEU A 389 33.04 0.90 30.27
CA LEU A 389 33.06 0.73 31.72
C LEU A 389 34.49 0.53 32.26
N GLY A 390 34.96 1.44 33.12
CA GLY A 390 36.29 1.37 33.74
C GLY A 390 37.47 1.53 32.76
N LYS A 391 37.21 1.87 31.49
CA LYS A 391 38.20 1.91 30.41
C LYS A 391 37.91 3.01 29.39
N ILE A 392 37.58 4.20 29.85
CA ILE A 392 37.37 5.34 28.96
C ILE A 392 38.70 5.68 28.23
N PRO A 393 38.69 5.83 26.89
CA PRO A 393 39.91 6.13 26.13
C PRO A 393 40.55 7.47 26.53
N LYS A 394 41.89 7.52 26.53
CA LYS A 394 42.70 8.70 26.94
C LYS A 394 43.61 9.23 25.83
N ASP A 395 43.66 8.55 24.68
CA ASP A 395 44.52 8.84 23.52
C ASP A 395 43.79 9.59 22.40
N GLY A 396 42.50 9.88 22.56
CA GLY A 396 41.68 10.63 21.61
C GLY A 396 40.47 11.31 22.28
N PRO A 397 39.76 12.19 21.57
CA PRO A 397 38.51 12.77 22.02
C PRO A 397 37.41 11.70 22.16
N VAL A 398 36.57 11.85 23.18
CA VAL A 398 35.43 10.99 23.48
C VAL A 398 34.12 11.78 23.35
N VAL A 399 33.28 11.41 22.40
CA VAL A 399 31.97 12.03 22.18
C VAL A 399 30.91 11.10 22.75
N ILE A 400 30.14 11.58 23.71
CA ILE A 400 29.08 10.82 24.37
C ILE A 400 27.73 11.34 23.89
N ILE A 401 26.88 10.47 23.38
CA ILE A 401 25.51 10.79 23.00
C ILE A 401 24.57 9.90 23.80
N THR A 402 23.86 10.47 24.76
CA THR A 402 23.01 9.68 25.64
C THR A 402 21.68 10.36 25.88
N LEU A 403 20.68 9.57 26.23
CA LEU A 403 19.35 10.07 26.57
C LEU A 403 19.10 10.00 28.07
N SER A 404 18.08 10.73 28.54
CA SER A 404 17.50 10.52 29.86
C SER A 404 16.03 10.18 29.71
N PHE A 405 15.60 9.09 30.34
CA PHE A 405 14.19 8.72 30.38
C PHE A 405 13.70 8.66 31.82
N GLU A 406 12.73 9.50 32.19
CA GLU A 406 12.27 9.66 33.59
C GLU A 406 13.41 9.91 34.61
N GLY A 407 14.54 10.42 34.12
CA GLY A 407 15.72 10.68 34.94
C GLY A 407 16.65 9.49 35.17
N GLU A 408 16.41 8.38 34.47
CA GLU A 408 17.22 7.16 34.48
C GLU A 408 17.95 6.97 33.14
N PRO A 409 19.08 6.24 33.15
CA PRO A 409 19.89 6.02 31.95
C PRO A 409 19.32 4.92 31.04
N PRO A 410 19.71 4.91 29.76
CA PRO A 410 19.46 3.80 28.83
C PRO A 410 20.00 2.46 29.34
N ASP A 411 19.40 1.37 28.89
CA ASP A 411 19.79 0.02 29.33
C ASP A 411 21.26 -0.28 28.99
N ASN A 412 21.75 0.20 27.84
CA ASN A 412 23.13 0.07 27.38
C ASN A 412 24.09 1.16 27.91
N ALA A 413 23.65 1.94 28.90
CA ALA A 413 24.43 2.94 29.61
C ALA A 413 24.30 2.84 31.14
N ALA A 414 23.43 1.97 31.66
CA ALA A 414 23.11 1.90 33.08
C ALA A 414 24.34 1.54 33.93
N GLN A 415 25.14 0.56 33.49
CA GLN A 415 26.33 0.13 34.23
C GLN A 415 27.39 1.22 34.24
N PHE A 416 27.58 1.91 33.11
CA PHE A 416 28.49 3.03 33.00
C PHE A 416 28.12 4.18 33.95
N ILE A 417 26.82 4.52 34.02
CA ILE A 417 26.32 5.60 34.88
C ILE A 417 26.44 5.26 36.36
N ASP A 418 26.13 4.02 36.74
CA ASP A 418 26.32 3.56 38.12
C ASP A 418 27.78 3.55 38.52
N TRP A 419 28.68 3.16 37.61
CA TRP A 419 30.12 3.29 37.82
C TRP A 419 30.53 4.75 38.01
N LEU A 420 30.09 5.64 37.11
CA LEU A 420 30.42 7.08 37.14
C LEU A 420 29.95 7.76 38.44
N ARG A 421 28.78 7.39 38.98
CA ARG A 421 28.26 7.87 40.28
C ARG A 421 29.11 7.44 41.48
N ASN A 422 29.76 6.28 41.38
CA ASN A 422 30.49 5.66 42.48
C ASN A 422 32.01 5.85 42.39
N VAL A 423 32.51 6.59 41.40
CA VAL A 423 33.90 7.04 41.36
C VAL A 423 34.16 7.88 42.61
N LYS A 424 35.13 7.47 43.43
CA LYS A 424 35.57 8.23 44.62
C LYS A 424 36.62 9.26 44.20
N ASP A 425 36.70 10.38 44.91
CA ASP A 425 37.60 11.51 44.63
C ASP A 425 38.96 11.05 44.05
N GLY A 426 39.22 11.44 42.80
CA GLY A 426 40.38 10.96 42.06
C GLY A 426 40.42 11.43 40.61
N ASN A 427 41.64 11.50 40.11
CA ASN A 427 42.07 11.86 38.76
C ASN A 427 41.75 10.77 37.69
N GLU A 428 40.64 10.05 37.86
CA GLU A 428 40.26 8.89 37.03
C GLU A 428 40.16 9.27 35.54
N PHE A 429 39.66 10.47 35.27
CA PHE A 429 39.47 11.00 33.91
C PHE A 429 40.56 11.99 33.49
N ASP A 430 41.71 12.02 34.18
CA ASP A 430 42.87 12.80 33.73
C ASP A 430 43.25 12.42 32.29
N ASN A 431 43.43 13.45 31.47
CA ASN A 431 43.70 13.38 30.02
C ASN A 431 42.53 12.95 29.13
N VAL A 432 41.33 12.74 29.67
CA VAL A 432 40.12 12.53 28.87
C VAL A 432 39.61 13.88 28.36
N ARG A 433 39.50 14.03 27.05
CA ARG A 433 38.81 15.18 26.43
C ARG A 433 37.47 14.72 25.90
N PHE A 434 36.38 15.33 26.36
CA PHE A 434 35.06 14.82 26.06
C PHE A 434 34.06 15.91 25.61
N ALA A 435 33.04 15.48 24.88
CA ALA A 435 31.87 16.28 24.55
C ALA A 435 30.61 15.43 24.80
N VAL A 436 29.56 16.03 25.32
CA VAL A 436 28.29 15.32 25.59
C VAL A 436 27.17 15.98 24.78
N PHE A 437 26.41 15.17 24.04
CA PHE A 437 25.11 15.55 23.52
C PHE A 437 24.03 14.78 24.26
N GLY A 438 23.09 15.52 24.85
CA GLY A 438 21.99 14.98 25.60
C GLY A 438 20.69 14.99 24.83
N CYS A 439 20.07 13.82 24.70
CA CYS A 439 18.71 13.67 24.18
C CYS A 439 17.73 13.63 25.38
N GLY A 440 17.01 14.72 25.62
CA GLY A 440 16.03 14.83 26.70
C GLY A 440 14.64 15.12 26.15
N ASN A 441 13.62 15.10 27.01
CA ASN A 441 12.29 15.56 26.66
C ASN A 441 11.74 16.39 27.82
N SER A 442 11.38 17.66 27.55
CA SER A 442 10.98 18.62 28.60
C SER A 442 9.57 18.41 29.14
N ASP A 443 8.78 17.48 28.57
CA ASP A 443 7.55 16.98 29.19
C ASP A 443 7.83 16.40 30.59
N TRP A 444 9.02 15.85 30.81
CA TRP A 444 9.52 15.46 32.12
C TRP A 444 10.35 16.57 32.77
N LYS A 445 9.73 17.72 33.05
CA LYS A 445 10.38 18.93 33.59
C LYS A 445 11.34 18.68 34.77
N ALA A 446 10.98 17.77 35.69
CA ALA A 446 11.79 17.47 36.87
C ALA A 446 13.05 16.64 36.59
N THR A 447 13.10 15.95 35.44
CA THR A 447 14.19 15.03 35.08
C THR A 447 14.75 15.30 33.69
N PHE A 448 14.39 16.44 33.10
CA PHE A 448 14.87 16.87 31.79
C PHE A 448 16.39 16.87 31.76
N GLN A 449 16.98 16.16 30.78
CA GLN A 449 18.43 16.09 30.58
C GLN A 449 19.24 15.53 31.77
N LYS A 450 18.61 14.86 32.75
CA LYS A 450 19.26 14.47 34.01
C LYS A 450 20.49 13.58 33.81
N ILE A 451 20.41 12.56 32.95
CA ILE A 451 21.53 11.64 32.69
C ILE A 451 22.65 12.28 31.86
N PRO A 452 22.40 12.95 30.72
CA PRO A 452 23.43 13.70 30.02
C PRO A 452 24.12 14.76 30.88
N THR A 453 23.35 15.46 31.72
CA THR A 453 23.89 16.45 32.66
C THR A 453 24.77 15.78 33.71
N LEU A 454 24.34 14.65 34.27
CA LEU A 454 25.14 13.86 35.21
C LEU A 454 26.44 13.35 34.57
N CYS A 455 26.41 12.88 33.32
CA CYS A 455 27.63 12.50 32.59
C CYS A 455 28.61 13.68 32.50
N ASP A 456 28.12 14.81 32.02
CA ASP A 456 28.93 16.00 31.78
C ASP A 456 29.57 16.52 33.08
N GLU A 457 28.78 16.67 34.14
CA GLU A 457 29.24 17.17 35.45
C GLU A 457 30.20 16.20 36.15
N LEU A 458 29.92 14.90 36.16
CA LEU A 458 30.76 13.93 36.87
C LEU A 458 32.06 13.63 36.12
N LEU A 459 32.08 13.66 34.79
CA LEU A 459 33.32 13.53 34.02
C LEU A 459 34.23 14.74 34.27
N GLU A 460 33.68 15.96 34.30
CA GLU A 460 34.43 17.18 34.60
C GLU A 460 34.94 17.19 36.05
N LYS A 461 34.08 16.86 37.02
CA LYS A 461 34.43 16.81 38.45
C LYS A 461 35.60 15.87 38.75
N HIS A 462 35.74 14.77 38.01
CA HIS A 462 36.77 13.74 38.24
C HIS A 462 37.96 13.82 37.25
N GLY A 463 38.22 15.00 36.67
CA GLY A 463 39.46 15.31 35.93
C GLY A 463 39.35 15.38 34.41
N GLY A 464 38.17 15.09 33.84
CA GLY A 464 37.92 15.21 32.40
C GLY A 464 37.89 16.66 31.93
N ARG A 465 38.31 16.91 30.69
CA ARG A 465 38.29 18.25 30.07
C ARG A 465 37.22 18.34 28.98
N LYS A 466 36.28 19.25 29.16
CA LYS A 466 35.21 19.52 28.19
C LYS A 466 35.77 20.16 26.91
N LEU A 467 35.38 19.62 25.74
CA LEU A 467 35.76 20.13 24.42
C LEU A 467 34.85 21.27 23.99
N ILE A 468 33.55 21.06 24.12
CA ILE A 468 32.48 22.02 23.80
C ILE A 468 31.40 21.94 24.87
N GLU A 469 30.62 23.01 25.04
CA GLU A 469 29.46 22.99 25.92
C GLU A 469 28.51 21.83 25.58
N ARG A 470 27.89 21.26 26.61
CA ARG A 470 26.99 20.13 26.45
C ARG A 470 25.83 20.51 25.52
N GLY A 471 25.65 19.74 24.45
CA GLY A 471 24.48 19.87 23.61
C GLY A 471 23.24 19.32 24.33
N SER A 472 22.09 19.97 24.12
CA SER A 472 20.83 19.64 24.79
C SER A 472 19.70 19.64 23.77
N GLY A 473 19.43 18.49 23.17
CA GLY A 473 18.26 18.30 22.32
C GLY A 473 17.01 18.02 23.16
N ASP A 474 15.93 18.75 22.90
CA ASP A 474 14.62 18.47 23.48
C ASP A 474 13.71 17.79 22.46
N ALA A 475 13.41 16.51 22.67
CA ALA A 475 12.55 15.72 21.79
C ALA A 475 11.08 16.18 21.81
N SER A 476 10.66 17.03 22.76
CA SER A 476 9.35 17.69 22.73
C SER A 476 9.34 19.00 21.93
N ALA A 477 10.51 19.49 21.51
CA ALA A 477 10.65 20.71 20.72
C ALA A 477 10.90 20.39 19.23
N GLY A 478 10.34 21.21 18.34
CA GLY A 478 10.52 21.06 16.89
C GLY A 478 11.95 21.29 16.37
N ASP A 479 12.87 21.76 17.21
CA ASP A 479 14.27 22.05 16.85
C ASP A 479 15.26 20.94 17.29
N PHE A 480 14.78 19.77 17.70
CA PHE A 480 15.61 18.68 18.23
C PHE A 480 16.80 18.30 17.33
N PHE A 481 16.56 18.06 16.04
CA PHE A 481 17.62 17.73 15.07
C PHE A 481 18.52 18.91 14.77
N GLN A 482 17.96 20.13 14.72
CA GLN A 482 18.74 21.35 14.54
C GLN A 482 19.72 21.56 15.71
N LYS A 483 19.31 21.28 16.94
CA LYS A 483 20.20 21.33 18.12
C LYS A 483 21.35 20.34 18.02
N PHE A 484 21.10 19.17 17.43
CA PHE A 484 22.17 18.22 17.15
C PHE A 484 23.10 18.73 16.04
N ASP A 485 22.56 19.25 14.94
CA ASP A 485 23.36 19.82 13.85
C ASP A 485 24.23 21.00 14.34
N GLU A 486 23.70 21.87 15.20
CA GLU A 486 24.43 22.96 15.87
C GLU A 486 25.58 22.43 16.74
N PHE A 487 25.32 21.39 17.54
CA PHE A 487 26.33 20.72 18.35
C PHE A 487 27.41 20.05 17.49
N GLU A 488 27.01 19.33 16.44
CA GLU A 488 27.91 18.62 15.52
C GLU A 488 28.81 19.60 14.77
N ALA A 489 28.26 20.69 14.24
CA ALA A 489 29.06 21.74 13.60
C ALA A 489 30.07 22.37 14.56
N GLY A 490 29.66 22.65 15.81
CA GLY A 490 30.54 23.15 16.87
C GLY A 490 31.63 22.14 17.27
N LEU A 491 31.27 20.86 17.32
CA LEU A 491 32.16 19.75 17.62
C LEU A 491 33.26 19.64 16.56
N TRP A 492 32.89 19.58 15.28
CA TRP A 492 33.87 19.46 14.19
C TRP A 492 34.80 20.68 14.13
N THR A 493 34.26 21.89 14.29
CA THR A 493 35.04 23.13 14.35
C THR A 493 36.09 23.07 15.47
N THR A 494 35.69 22.58 16.65
CA THR A 494 36.57 22.48 17.81
C THR A 494 37.60 21.37 17.65
N LEU A 495 37.18 20.19 17.18
CA LEU A 495 38.07 19.05 16.95
C LEU A 495 39.16 19.39 15.93
N SER A 496 38.81 20.00 14.79
CA SER A 496 39.79 20.44 13.80
C SER A 496 40.79 21.45 14.35
N LYS A 497 40.34 22.39 15.20
CA LYS A 497 41.22 23.37 15.86
C LYS A 497 42.14 22.74 16.91
N VAL A 498 41.60 21.88 17.77
CA VAL A 498 42.30 21.27 18.91
C VAL A 498 43.30 20.21 18.46
N TYR A 499 42.99 19.48 17.39
CA TYR A 499 43.80 18.37 16.87
C TYR A 499 44.50 18.70 15.54
N SER A 500 44.37 19.93 15.04
CA SER A 500 45.01 20.41 13.80
C SER A 500 44.72 19.53 12.57
N THR A 501 43.47 19.07 12.43
CA THR A 501 43.04 18.27 11.29
C THR A 501 42.43 19.15 10.18
N LEU A 502 42.56 18.70 8.93
CA LEU A 502 42.00 19.36 7.75
C LEU A 502 40.81 18.55 7.24
N ARG A 503 39.73 19.23 6.85
CA ARG A 503 38.58 18.61 6.19
C ARG A 503 38.98 18.22 4.75
N SER A 504 38.84 16.95 4.41
CA SER A 504 38.96 16.47 3.03
C SER A 504 37.59 16.46 2.35
N GLU A 505 37.44 17.16 1.24
CA GLU A 505 36.22 17.14 0.41
C GLU A 505 36.06 15.82 -0.39
N SER A 506 37.02 14.89 -0.30
CA SER A 506 37.18 13.75 -1.20
C SER A 506 36.62 12.41 -0.68
N VAL A 507 35.66 12.39 0.25
CA VAL A 507 35.07 11.11 0.73
C VAL A 507 33.88 10.72 -0.18
N GLU A 508 34.17 9.75 -1.04
CA GLU A 508 33.36 9.00 -2.02
C GLU A 508 31.85 9.36 -2.18
N GLN A 509 31.54 9.96 -3.33
CA GLN A 509 30.20 9.91 -3.92
C GLN A 509 29.87 8.47 -4.32
N LEU A 510 28.64 8.03 -4.07
CA LEU A 510 28.15 6.72 -4.50
C LEU A 510 28.13 6.65 -6.04
N ASP A 511 29.10 5.95 -6.64
CA ASP A 511 29.16 5.73 -8.09
C ASP A 511 28.16 4.64 -8.51
N VAL A 512 27.17 5.01 -9.33
CA VAL A 512 26.16 4.07 -9.84
C VAL A 512 26.45 3.74 -11.29
N LYS A 513 26.95 2.53 -11.55
CA LYS A 513 27.16 2.02 -12.91
C LYS A 513 25.95 1.24 -13.41
N ILE A 514 25.28 1.76 -14.44
CA ILE A 514 24.22 1.03 -15.15
C ILE A 514 24.88 -0.04 -16.05
N VAL A 515 24.59 -1.32 -15.80
CA VAL A 515 25.25 -2.44 -16.47
C VAL A 515 24.52 -2.89 -17.75
N GLU A 516 23.18 -2.73 -17.83
CA GLU A 516 22.37 -3.30 -18.93
C GLU A 516 21.20 -2.39 -19.36
N ALA A 517 20.75 -2.53 -20.63
CA ALA A 517 19.73 -1.70 -21.28
C ALA A 517 18.26 -2.08 -20.92
N GLY A 518 18.05 -3.08 -20.05
CA GLY A 518 16.74 -3.43 -19.52
C GLY A 518 15.86 -4.34 -20.40
N THR A 519 16.41 -4.98 -21.45
CA THR A 519 15.67 -5.92 -22.34
C THR A 519 16.08 -7.39 -22.19
N ASP A 520 17.01 -7.71 -21.29
CA ASP A 520 17.59 -9.04 -21.08
C ASP A 520 16.56 -10.15 -20.86
N ARG A 521 15.49 -9.86 -20.12
CA ARG A 521 14.40 -10.82 -19.90
C ARG A 521 13.75 -11.24 -21.22
N ALA A 522 13.50 -10.29 -22.12
CA ALA A 522 12.92 -10.58 -23.41
C ALA A 522 13.87 -11.40 -24.28
N THR A 523 15.17 -11.09 -24.24
CA THR A 523 16.23 -11.87 -24.90
C THR A 523 16.32 -13.30 -24.37
N ALA A 524 16.31 -13.49 -23.04
CA ALA A 524 16.34 -14.80 -22.39
C ALA A 524 15.12 -15.66 -22.74
N LEU A 525 13.96 -15.02 -22.90
CA LEU A 525 12.72 -15.65 -23.35
C LEU A 525 12.61 -15.76 -24.88
N ARG A 526 13.69 -15.43 -25.61
CA ARG A 526 13.83 -15.54 -27.08
C ARG A 526 12.79 -14.73 -27.85
N HIS A 527 12.45 -13.55 -27.34
CA HIS A 527 11.62 -12.60 -28.06
C HIS A 527 12.47 -11.76 -29.01
N ALA A 528 12.05 -11.69 -30.27
CA ALA A 528 12.74 -10.95 -31.31
C ALA A 528 12.52 -9.43 -31.16
N ASP A 529 13.57 -8.66 -31.40
CA ASP A 529 13.59 -7.20 -31.49
C ASP A 529 12.86 -6.47 -30.34
N PRO A 530 13.11 -6.81 -29.06
CA PRO A 530 12.46 -6.13 -27.95
C PRO A 530 13.08 -4.74 -27.75
N PHE A 531 12.22 -3.78 -27.41
CA PHE A 531 12.63 -2.46 -26.97
C PHE A 531 11.79 -2.02 -25.77
N LEU A 532 12.19 -0.93 -25.12
CA LEU A 532 11.46 -0.33 -24.00
C LEU A 532 10.61 0.84 -24.49
N GLY A 533 9.29 0.65 -24.52
CA GLY A 533 8.34 1.74 -24.71
C GLY A 533 8.01 2.40 -23.37
N ARG A 534 7.84 3.72 -23.36
CA ARG A 534 7.50 4.50 -22.17
C ARG A 534 6.00 4.77 -22.14
N VAL A 535 5.36 4.54 -21.01
CA VAL A 535 3.94 4.86 -20.81
C VAL A 535 3.76 6.37 -20.72
N ILE A 536 2.90 6.91 -21.58
CA ILE A 536 2.56 8.35 -21.60
C ILE A 536 1.22 8.60 -20.91
N GLU A 537 0.22 7.77 -21.20
CA GLU A 537 -1.12 7.85 -20.61
C GLU A 537 -1.65 6.44 -20.37
N ASN A 538 -2.40 6.25 -19.28
CA ASN A 538 -3.18 5.04 -19.05
C ASN A 538 -4.53 5.38 -18.41
N ARG A 539 -5.61 5.39 -19.19
CA ARG A 539 -6.95 5.82 -18.74
C ARG A 539 -8.03 4.75 -18.90
N VAL A 540 -9.00 4.77 -18.00
CA VAL A 540 -10.20 3.94 -18.08
C VAL A 540 -11.18 4.53 -19.11
N LEU A 541 -11.76 3.67 -19.95
CA LEU A 541 -12.73 4.05 -20.99
C LEU A 541 -14.19 3.72 -20.60
N THR A 542 -14.39 2.88 -19.60
CA THR A 542 -15.73 2.44 -19.15
C THR A 542 -16.10 3.10 -17.83
N LYS A 543 -17.37 3.46 -17.64
CA LYS A 543 -17.88 3.99 -16.37
C LYS A 543 -18.33 2.87 -15.42
N ASN A 544 -19.12 1.93 -15.93
CA ASN A 544 -19.64 0.79 -15.16
C ASN A 544 -19.37 -0.53 -15.88
N GLY A 545 -19.20 -1.62 -15.14
CA GLY A 545 -18.97 -2.96 -15.69
C GLY A 545 -17.50 -3.28 -15.97
N PRO A 546 -17.20 -4.26 -16.85
CA PRO A 546 -15.84 -4.72 -17.11
C PRO A 546 -14.98 -3.60 -17.66
N VAL A 547 -13.87 -3.37 -16.96
CA VAL A 547 -12.96 -2.28 -17.24
C VAL A 547 -12.31 -2.47 -18.60
N LYS A 548 -12.40 -1.44 -19.45
CA LYS A 548 -11.58 -1.34 -20.67
C LYS A 548 -10.74 -0.08 -20.58
N ARG A 549 -9.52 -0.13 -21.10
CA ARG A 549 -8.54 0.94 -20.96
C ARG A 549 -7.94 1.34 -22.31
N HIS A 550 -7.55 2.60 -22.36
CA HIS A 550 -6.66 3.17 -23.36
C HIS A 550 -5.30 3.36 -22.70
N ILE A 551 -4.24 2.91 -23.36
CA ILE A 551 -2.87 3.19 -22.93
C ILE A 551 -2.05 3.64 -24.13
N GLU A 552 -1.24 4.66 -23.92
CA GLU A 552 -0.36 5.28 -24.90
C GLU A 552 1.09 5.00 -24.52
N PHE A 553 1.88 4.61 -25.53
CA PHE A 553 3.30 4.37 -25.41
C PHE A 553 4.08 5.25 -26.37
N GLU A 554 5.10 5.92 -25.86
CA GLU A 554 6.20 6.50 -26.64
C GLU A 554 7.22 5.40 -26.96
N LEU A 555 7.56 5.28 -28.23
CA LEU A 555 8.53 4.35 -28.77
C LEU A 555 9.93 4.98 -28.78
N PRO A 556 11.00 4.20 -28.59
CA PRO A 556 12.36 4.73 -28.68
C PRO A 556 12.73 5.10 -30.13
N GLU A 557 13.64 6.06 -30.28
CA GLU A 557 14.20 6.44 -31.58
C GLU A 557 14.81 5.23 -32.30
N GLY A 558 14.53 5.09 -33.60
CA GLY A 558 15.00 3.97 -34.43
C GLY A 558 14.17 2.69 -34.32
N SER A 559 13.09 2.68 -33.53
CA SER A 559 12.13 1.58 -33.53
C SER A 559 11.35 1.48 -34.85
N THR A 560 10.88 0.27 -35.18
CA THR A 560 10.07 0.03 -36.38
C THR A 560 8.77 0.82 -36.30
N THR A 561 8.54 1.70 -37.28
CA THR A 561 7.28 2.45 -37.40
C THR A 561 6.12 1.50 -37.69
N ALA A 562 5.10 1.52 -36.84
CA ALA A 562 3.88 0.73 -37.02
C ALA A 562 2.99 1.33 -38.12
N ARG A 563 2.21 0.49 -38.81
CA ARG A 563 1.11 0.92 -39.68
C ARG A 563 -0.21 0.84 -38.90
N ALA A 564 -1.20 1.64 -39.30
CA ALA A 564 -2.55 1.46 -38.77
C ALA A 564 -3.03 0.04 -39.14
N GLY A 565 -3.47 -0.72 -38.13
CA GLY A 565 -3.85 -2.14 -38.28
C GLY A 565 -2.76 -3.13 -37.84
N ASP A 566 -1.55 -2.69 -37.53
CA ASP A 566 -0.51 -3.54 -36.95
C ASP A 566 -0.77 -3.88 -35.47
N TYR A 567 0.07 -4.76 -34.92
CA TYR A 567 0.03 -5.16 -33.53
C TYR A 567 1.26 -4.69 -32.75
N VAL A 568 1.11 -4.59 -31.44
CA VAL A 568 2.23 -4.56 -30.50
C VAL A 568 2.21 -5.82 -29.65
N SER A 569 3.36 -6.46 -29.53
CA SER A 569 3.59 -7.57 -28.62
C SER A 569 4.22 -7.02 -27.34
N ILE A 570 3.61 -7.32 -26.19
CA ILE A 570 4.04 -6.82 -24.88
C ILE A 570 4.40 -8.02 -24.01
N LEU A 571 5.54 -7.97 -23.33
CA LEU A 571 5.95 -9.01 -22.40
C LEU A 571 5.47 -8.67 -20.97
N PRO A 572 4.44 -9.34 -20.45
CA PRO A 572 3.82 -8.92 -19.20
C PRO A 572 4.54 -9.48 -17.98
N GLN A 573 3.99 -9.20 -16.81
CA GLN A 573 4.37 -9.77 -15.53
C GLN A 573 3.14 -10.42 -14.87
N ASN A 574 3.36 -11.44 -14.06
CA ASN A 574 2.30 -12.00 -13.23
C ASN A 574 1.86 -10.97 -12.18
N PRO A 575 0.57 -11.00 -11.76
CA PRO A 575 0.10 -10.18 -10.65
C PRO A 575 0.92 -10.45 -9.39
N LEU A 576 1.31 -9.39 -8.68
CA LEU A 576 2.10 -9.51 -7.44
C LEU A 576 1.44 -10.44 -6.42
N ARG A 577 0.10 -10.42 -6.34
CA ARG A 577 -0.71 -11.32 -5.52
C ARG A 577 -0.39 -12.79 -5.78
N ASP A 578 -0.30 -13.20 -7.05
CA ASP A 578 -0.07 -14.60 -7.41
C ASP A 578 1.39 -15.01 -7.15
N VAL A 579 2.35 -14.10 -7.33
CA VAL A 579 3.75 -14.30 -6.93
C VAL A 579 3.87 -14.51 -5.42
N GLN A 580 3.21 -13.67 -4.62
CA GLN A 580 3.21 -13.77 -3.16
C GLN A 580 2.58 -15.08 -2.67
N ARG A 581 1.50 -15.55 -3.31
CA ARG A 581 0.89 -16.85 -2.98
C ARG A 581 1.87 -18.00 -3.19
N VAL A 582 2.60 -18.00 -4.31
CA VAL A 582 3.62 -19.02 -4.58
C VAL A 582 4.74 -18.96 -3.53
N LEU A 583 5.27 -17.77 -3.23
CA LEU A 583 6.31 -17.60 -2.20
C LEU A 583 5.83 -18.09 -0.83
N ALA A 584 4.61 -17.75 -0.43
CA ALA A 584 4.01 -18.19 0.82
C ALA A 584 3.84 -19.72 0.88
N HIS A 585 3.41 -20.34 -0.23
CA HIS A 585 3.28 -21.81 -0.30
C HIS A 585 4.61 -22.54 -0.08
N PHE A 586 5.73 -21.97 -0.56
CA PHE A 586 7.07 -22.51 -0.33
C PHE A 586 7.75 -22.01 0.96
N GLY A 587 7.09 -21.15 1.75
CA GLY A 587 7.65 -20.57 2.98
C GLY A 587 8.84 -19.63 2.72
N LEU A 588 8.88 -18.95 1.58
CA LEU A 588 9.99 -18.09 1.15
C LEU A 588 9.62 -16.61 1.21
N SER A 589 10.61 -15.76 1.48
CA SER A 589 10.45 -14.30 1.47
C SER A 589 10.55 -13.72 0.05
N ASN A 590 10.08 -12.48 -0.13
CA ASN A 590 10.22 -11.75 -1.39
C ASN A 590 11.68 -11.34 -1.71
N GLU A 591 12.54 -11.37 -0.69
CA GLU A 591 13.98 -11.05 -0.77
C GLU A 591 14.84 -12.29 -1.03
N THR A 592 14.24 -13.49 -1.06
CA THR A 592 14.96 -14.73 -1.31
C THR A 592 15.64 -14.69 -2.67
N GLU A 593 16.96 -14.80 -2.67
CA GLU A 593 17.79 -14.92 -3.86
C GLU A 593 18.12 -16.38 -4.17
N VAL A 594 18.18 -16.70 -5.46
CA VAL A 594 18.46 -18.05 -5.96
C VAL A 594 19.47 -18.00 -7.10
N VAL A 595 20.23 -19.10 -7.24
CA VAL A 595 21.09 -19.35 -8.40
C VAL A 595 20.59 -20.60 -9.09
N LEU A 596 20.17 -20.47 -10.35
CA LEU A 596 19.67 -21.60 -11.13
C LEU A 596 20.81 -22.26 -11.92
N SER A 597 20.84 -23.59 -11.95
CA SER A 597 21.72 -24.39 -12.80
C SER A 597 20.89 -25.26 -13.75
N SER A 598 21.33 -25.40 -15.00
CA SER A 598 20.67 -26.25 -16.00
C SER A 598 21.71 -26.97 -16.86
N VAL A 599 21.41 -28.21 -17.22
CA VAL A 599 22.25 -29.05 -18.10
C VAL A 599 22.02 -28.71 -19.59
N GLY A 600 20.91 -28.07 -19.93
CA GLY A 600 20.56 -27.69 -21.30
C GLY A 600 19.97 -26.28 -21.42
N PRO A 601 19.59 -25.85 -22.63
CA PRO A 601 19.01 -24.53 -22.85
C PRO A 601 17.77 -24.30 -21.98
N ALA A 602 17.79 -23.26 -21.15
CA ALA A 602 16.70 -22.89 -20.26
C ALA A 602 16.16 -21.50 -20.61
N SER A 603 14.85 -21.29 -20.42
CA SER A 603 14.19 -19.99 -20.52
C SER A 603 14.26 -19.17 -19.23
N LEU A 604 15.11 -19.59 -18.30
CA LEU A 604 15.31 -19.00 -16.98
C LEU A 604 16.73 -18.43 -16.88
N PRO A 605 16.99 -17.45 -15.99
CA PRO A 605 18.31 -16.83 -15.83
C PRO A 605 19.30 -17.77 -15.11
N VAL A 606 19.84 -18.75 -15.84
CA VAL A 606 20.81 -19.74 -15.35
C VAL A 606 22.17 -19.09 -15.11
N GLY A 607 22.81 -19.42 -13.97
CA GLY A 607 24.14 -18.94 -13.60
C GLY A 607 24.21 -17.51 -13.08
N LYS A 608 23.08 -16.80 -13.00
CA LYS A 608 22.97 -15.47 -12.37
C LYS A 608 22.30 -15.60 -11.00
N GLN A 609 22.76 -14.82 -10.02
CA GLN A 609 22.07 -14.62 -8.75
C GLN A 609 20.91 -13.66 -8.99
N VAL A 610 19.69 -14.10 -8.74
CA VAL A 610 18.47 -13.34 -9.00
C VAL A 610 17.45 -13.55 -7.89
N LYS A 611 16.58 -12.57 -7.67
CA LYS A 611 15.46 -12.73 -6.73
C LYS A 611 14.46 -13.73 -7.28
N LEU A 612 13.98 -14.65 -6.44
CA LEU A 612 12.96 -15.62 -6.85
C LEU A 612 11.66 -14.92 -7.28
N SER A 613 11.33 -13.80 -6.66
CA SER A 613 10.19 -12.97 -7.01
C SER A 613 10.27 -12.42 -8.44
N GLU A 614 11.46 -12.11 -8.96
CA GLU A 614 11.66 -11.69 -10.35
C GLU A 614 11.43 -12.83 -11.33
N ILE A 615 11.88 -14.05 -10.99
CA ILE A 615 11.62 -15.26 -11.78
C ILE A 615 10.11 -15.50 -11.87
N LEU A 616 9.44 -15.55 -10.72
CA LEU A 616 8.00 -15.81 -10.62
C LEU A 616 7.16 -14.70 -11.25
N SER A 617 7.59 -13.44 -11.15
CA SER A 617 6.91 -12.31 -11.77
C SER A 617 7.05 -12.34 -13.29
N GLY A 618 8.28 -12.52 -13.79
CA GLY A 618 8.61 -12.16 -15.16
C GLY A 618 8.93 -13.29 -16.13
N TYR A 619 9.30 -14.48 -15.66
CA TYR A 619 9.86 -15.54 -16.51
C TYR A 619 8.93 -16.73 -16.73
N VAL A 620 7.94 -16.94 -15.87
CA VAL A 620 7.06 -18.12 -15.88
C VAL A 620 5.60 -17.72 -15.79
N GLU A 621 4.67 -18.59 -16.21
CA GLU A 621 3.23 -18.35 -16.12
C GLU A 621 2.60 -19.13 -14.96
N ILE A 622 2.19 -18.44 -13.89
CA ILE A 622 1.64 -19.11 -12.68
C ILE A 622 0.20 -19.57 -12.90
N SER A 623 -0.62 -18.73 -13.53
CA SER A 623 -2.09 -18.89 -13.57
C SER A 623 -2.60 -19.61 -14.83
N GLN A 624 -1.74 -20.34 -15.54
CA GLN A 624 -2.18 -21.15 -16.70
C GLN A 624 -2.91 -22.41 -16.23
N PRO A 625 -3.96 -22.85 -16.96
CA PRO A 625 -4.64 -24.10 -16.65
C PRO A 625 -3.65 -25.28 -16.65
N ALA A 626 -3.74 -26.15 -15.64
CA ALA A 626 -2.87 -27.31 -15.53
C ALA A 626 -3.04 -28.23 -16.75
N THR A 627 -1.94 -28.74 -17.30
CA THR A 627 -1.99 -29.75 -18.37
C THR A 627 -2.24 -31.14 -17.81
N THR A 628 -2.68 -32.08 -18.64
CA THR A 628 -2.81 -33.49 -18.24
C THR A 628 -1.47 -34.08 -17.75
N ARG A 629 -0.34 -33.60 -18.27
CA ARG A 629 1.01 -33.98 -17.79
C ARG A 629 1.30 -33.44 -16.40
N ASP A 630 0.85 -32.22 -16.10
CA ASP A 630 1.01 -31.63 -14.78
C ASP A 630 0.20 -32.42 -13.75
N LEU A 631 -1.05 -32.77 -14.09
CA LEU A 631 -1.90 -33.61 -13.24
C LEU A 631 -1.25 -34.96 -12.91
N VAL A 632 -0.62 -35.63 -13.87
CA VAL A 632 0.10 -36.89 -13.61
C VAL A 632 1.21 -36.67 -12.57
N LYS A 633 2.05 -35.64 -12.76
CA LYS A 633 3.14 -35.33 -11.81
C LYS A 633 2.64 -34.91 -10.43
N LEU A 634 1.54 -34.16 -10.37
CA LEU A 634 0.91 -33.79 -9.10
C LEU A 634 0.37 -35.02 -8.37
N SER A 635 -0.20 -35.99 -9.10
CA SER A 635 -0.66 -37.26 -8.51
C SER A 635 0.50 -38.10 -7.98
N GLU A 636 1.62 -38.14 -8.70
CA GLU A 636 2.86 -38.80 -8.26
C GLU A 636 3.44 -38.15 -6.99
N ALA A 637 3.34 -36.83 -6.87
CA ALA A 637 3.84 -36.04 -5.73
C ALA A 637 2.86 -36.00 -4.53
N ALA A 638 1.61 -36.45 -4.72
CA ALA A 638 0.60 -36.48 -3.67
C ALA A 638 0.85 -37.62 -2.67
N VAL A 639 0.83 -37.30 -1.38
CA VAL A 639 1.02 -38.29 -0.31
C VAL A 639 -0.29 -39.04 -0.03
N SER A 640 -1.43 -38.35 0.01
CA SER A 640 -2.69 -38.98 0.39
C SER A 640 -3.39 -39.69 -0.78
N PRO A 641 -4.02 -40.87 -0.54
CA PRO A 641 -4.85 -41.53 -1.55
C PRO A 641 -6.03 -40.66 -2.03
N ALA A 642 -6.60 -39.86 -1.13
CA ALA A 642 -7.72 -38.97 -1.44
C ALA A 642 -7.34 -37.91 -2.50
N THR A 643 -6.17 -37.28 -2.35
CA THR A 643 -5.66 -36.31 -3.32
C THR A 643 -5.38 -36.95 -4.68
N ARG A 644 -4.86 -38.19 -4.71
CA ARG A 644 -4.67 -38.93 -5.97
C ARG A 644 -5.99 -39.21 -6.68
N THR A 645 -7.01 -39.69 -5.94
CA THR A 645 -8.35 -39.92 -6.50
C THR A 645 -8.95 -38.63 -7.04
N TYR A 646 -8.83 -37.52 -6.32
CA TYR A 646 -9.28 -36.21 -6.80
C TYR A 646 -8.60 -35.80 -8.11
N ILE A 647 -7.28 -35.98 -8.22
CA ILE A 647 -6.55 -35.65 -9.44
C ILE A 647 -6.96 -36.58 -10.61
N ASP A 648 -7.24 -37.85 -10.34
CA ASP A 648 -7.75 -38.77 -11.37
C ASP A 648 -9.16 -38.38 -11.86
N GLU A 649 -10.02 -37.86 -10.99
CA GLU A 649 -11.30 -37.28 -11.41
C GLU A 649 -11.13 -36.04 -12.29
N LEU A 650 -10.18 -35.16 -11.94
CA LEU A 650 -9.83 -34.00 -12.77
C LEU A 650 -9.33 -34.44 -14.15
N LYS A 651 -8.51 -35.51 -14.22
CA LYS A 651 -8.06 -36.09 -15.49
C LYS A 651 -9.22 -36.65 -16.30
N ALA A 652 -10.13 -37.39 -15.67
CA ALA A 652 -11.30 -37.96 -16.33
C ALA A 652 -12.25 -36.89 -16.90
N LYS A 653 -12.38 -35.74 -16.22
CA LYS A 653 -13.23 -34.61 -16.62
C LYS A 653 -12.41 -33.38 -17.04
N TYR A 654 -11.25 -33.58 -17.67
CA TYR A 654 -10.27 -32.51 -17.91
C TYR A 654 -10.84 -31.25 -18.57
N LYS A 655 -11.66 -31.42 -19.62
CA LYS A 655 -12.23 -30.29 -20.37
C LYS A 655 -13.13 -29.41 -19.48
N ASP A 656 -13.99 -30.04 -18.68
CA ASP A 656 -15.01 -29.34 -17.91
C ASP A 656 -14.54 -28.96 -16.49
N ALA A 657 -13.59 -29.69 -15.92
CA ALA A 657 -13.12 -29.48 -14.56
C ALA A 657 -11.83 -28.65 -14.48
N VAL A 658 -11.03 -28.63 -15.56
CA VAL A 658 -9.73 -27.93 -15.60
C VAL A 658 -9.69 -26.84 -16.67
N GLN A 659 -9.98 -27.19 -17.94
CA GLN A 659 -9.85 -26.21 -19.03
C GLN A 659 -10.91 -25.10 -18.97
N SER A 660 -12.19 -25.45 -18.82
CA SER A 660 -13.29 -24.48 -18.77
C SER A 660 -13.29 -23.63 -17.49
N THR A 661 -12.83 -24.20 -16.37
CA THR A 661 -12.71 -23.53 -15.08
C THR A 661 -11.40 -22.76 -14.92
N ARG A 662 -10.45 -22.97 -15.84
CA ARG A 662 -9.09 -22.43 -15.83
C ARG A 662 -8.28 -22.79 -14.58
N LEU A 663 -8.52 -23.98 -14.03
CA LEU A 663 -7.85 -24.43 -12.80
C LEU A 663 -6.35 -24.60 -13.04
N SER A 664 -5.54 -23.80 -12.36
CA SER A 664 -4.08 -23.81 -12.50
C SER A 664 -3.42 -24.91 -11.68
N MET A 665 -2.20 -25.29 -12.08
CA MET A 665 -1.39 -26.26 -11.33
C MET A 665 -1.14 -25.78 -9.89
N PHE A 666 -0.86 -24.48 -9.74
CA PHE A 666 -0.59 -23.90 -8.43
C PHE A 666 -1.83 -23.91 -7.52
N GLU A 667 -3.04 -23.61 -8.04
CA GLU A 667 -4.27 -23.70 -7.23
C GLU A 667 -4.56 -25.12 -6.74
N ILE A 668 -4.20 -26.15 -7.51
CA ILE A 668 -4.35 -27.55 -7.08
C ILE A 668 -3.41 -27.85 -5.90
N MET A 669 -2.17 -27.37 -5.96
CA MET A 669 -1.19 -27.49 -4.88
C MET A 669 -1.60 -26.68 -3.65
N GLU A 670 -2.11 -25.47 -3.84
CA GLU A 670 -2.58 -24.61 -2.76
C GLU A 670 -3.77 -25.23 -2.03
N SER A 671 -4.68 -25.90 -2.75
CA SER A 671 -5.83 -26.57 -2.14
C SER A 671 -5.52 -27.95 -1.54
N HIS A 672 -4.36 -28.56 -1.87
CA HIS A 672 -3.93 -29.88 -1.39
C HIS A 672 -2.47 -29.82 -0.93
N THR A 673 -2.27 -29.42 0.33
CA THR A 673 -0.94 -29.22 0.92
C THR A 673 -0.14 -30.51 1.11
N ASP A 674 -0.75 -31.68 0.87
CA ASP A 674 -0.08 -32.99 0.88
C ASP A 674 0.65 -33.30 -0.45
N ILE A 675 0.56 -32.42 -1.45
CA ILE A 675 1.34 -32.51 -2.68
C ILE A 675 2.72 -31.91 -2.44
N THR A 676 3.76 -32.76 -2.44
CA THR A 676 5.14 -32.35 -2.10
C THR A 676 6.00 -32.21 -3.35
N LEU A 677 6.06 -31.00 -3.92
CA LEU A 677 6.95 -30.67 -5.04
C LEU A 677 8.10 -29.78 -4.57
N SER A 678 9.31 -30.03 -5.06
CA SER A 678 10.43 -29.11 -4.85
C SER A 678 10.26 -27.84 -5.71
N LEU A 679 10.79 -26.72 -5.24
CA LEU A 679 10.76 -25.44 -5.97
C LEU A 679 11.31 -25.58 -7.41
N GLY A 680 12.42 -26.30 -7.58
CA GLY A 680 13.01 -26.55 -8.90
C GLY A 680 12.12 -27.40 -9.81
N ALA A 681 11.40 -28.39 -9.26
CA ALA A 681 10.44 -29.17 -10.02
C ALA A 681 9.24 -28.32 -10.46
N PHE A 682 8.71 -27.50 -9.55
CA PHE A 682 7.63 -26.56 -9.81
C PHE A 682 7.98 -25.55 -10.91
N LEU A 683 9.11 -24.84 -10.78
CA LEU A 683 9.55 -23.86 -11.78
C LEU A 683 9.74 -24.47 -13.17
N ARG A 684 10.23 -25.72 -13.24
CA ARG A 684 10.40 -26.44 -14.50
C ARG A 684 9.08 -26.89 -15.14
N MET A 685 8.02 -27.04 -14.35
CA MET A 685 6.69 -27.39 -14.85
C MET A 685 5.95 -26.17 -15.40
N LEU A 686 6.23 -24.97 -14.88
CA LEU A 686 5.61 -23.75 -15.38
C LEU A 686 6.08 -23.43 -16.81
N PRO A 687 5.18 -23.05 -17.72
CA PRO A 687 5.58 -22.60 -19.03
C PRO A 687 6.25 -21.21 -18.94
N PRO A 688 7.16 -20.88 -19.87
CA PRO A 688 7.78 -19.57 -19.91
C PRO A 688 6.75 -18.47 -20.18
N MET A 689 7.02 -17.26 -19.65
CA MET A 689 6.19 -16.08 -19.86
C MET A 689 6.10 -15.76 -21.36
N ARG A 690 4.88 -15.61 -21.87
CA ARG A 690 4.64 -15.31 -23.29
C ARG A 690 4.32 -13.84 -23.52
N VAL A 691 4.72 -13.31 -24.67
CA VAL A 691 4.22 -12.00 -25.11
C VAL A 691 2.71 -12.05 -25.38
N ARG A 692 2.01 -10.96 -25.08
CA ARG A 692 0.61 -10.74 -25.43
C ARG A 692 0.54 -9.75 -26.59
N GLN A 693 -0.22 -10.12 -27.60
CA GLN A 693 -0.42 -9.30 -28.78
C GLN A 693 -1.68 -8.44 -28.60
N TYR A 694 -1.57 -7.17 -28.95
CA TYR A 694 -2.66 -6.20 -28.91
C TYR A 694 -2.72 -5.43 -30.23
N SER A 695 -3.92 -5.25 -30.78
CA SER A 695 -4.12 -4.39 -31.96
C SER A 695 -3.87 -2.94 -31.62
N ILE A 696 -3.05 -2.28 -32.41
CA ILE A 696 -2.73 -0.86 -32.25
C ILE A 696 -3.99 -0.04 -32.60
N SER A 697 -4.34 0.90 -31.73
CA SER A 697 -5.54 1.74 -31.84
C SER A 697 -5.29 3.18 -32.29
N SER A 698 -4.07 3.46 -32.77
CA SER A 698 -3.68 4.74 -33.37
C SER A 698 -3.17 4.57 -34.79
N SER A 699 -3.14 5.67 -35.54
CA SER A 699 -2.47 5.78 -36.82
C SER A 699 -1.07 6.40 -36.64
N PRO A 700 -0.04 5.93 -37.37
CA PRO A 700 1.26 6.60 -37.39
C PRO A 700 1.21 8.01 -37.99
N LEU A 701 0.15 8.37 -38.74
CA LEU A 701 -0.03 9.74 -39.23
C LEU A 701 -0.35 10.73 -38.12
N TRP A 702 -0.87 10.24 -36.98
CA TRP A 702 -1.09 11.08 -35.81
C TRP A 702 0.23 11.38 -35.11
N ASN A 703 1.00 10.32 -34.83
CA ASN A 703 2.33 10.42 -34.27
C ASN A 703 3.11 9.12 -34.58
N PRO A 704 4.22 9.18 -35.34
CA PRO A 704 4.96 7.98 -35.74
C PRO A 704 5.77 7.37 -34.59
N MET A 705 6.04 8.15 -33.54
CA MET A 705 6.78 7.71 -32.36
C MET A 705 5.86 7.21 -31.25
N HIS A 706 4.54 7.29 -31.42
CA HIS A 706 3.58 6.88 -30.39
C HIS A 706 2.63 5.82 -30.92
N ILE A 707 2.32 4.85 -30.06
CA ILE A 707 1.26 3.87 -30.30
C ILE A 707 0.28 3.89 -29.16
N THR A 708 -0.97 3.61 -29.47
CA THR A 708 -2.01 3.41 -28.45
C THR A 708 -2.55 2.00 -28.58
N ILE A 709 -3.01 1.41 -27.48
CA ILE A 709 -3.78 0.16 -27.50
C ILE A 709 -5.06 0.33 -26.69
N THR A 710 -6.09 -0.41 -27.12
CA THR A 710 -7.37 -0.50 -26.42
C THR A 710 -7.60 -1.93 -25.97
N PHE A 711 -7.69 -2.18 -24.67
CA PHE A 711 -7.77 -3.54 -24.13
C PHE A 711 -8.81 -3.67 -23.03
N SER A 712 -9.31 -4.89 -22.83
CA SER A 712 -10.20 -5.24 -21.72
C SER A 712 -9.39 -5.81 -20.57
N VAL A 713 -9.69 -5.38 -19.34
CA VAL A 713 -9.06 -5.91 -18.11
C VAL A 713 -9.76 -7.20 -17.72
N LEU A 714 -9.01 -8.31 -17.74
CA LEU A 714 -9.49 -9.60 -17.28
C LEU A 714 -9.34 -9.71 -15.77
N ASP A 715 -10.40 -9.33 -15.07
CA ASP A 715 -10.64 -9.64 -13.66
C ASP A 715 -11.98 -10.37 -13.57
N LEU A 716 -11.90 -11.70 -13.44
CA LEU A 716 -13.06 -12.58 -13.53
C LEU A 716 -13.18 -13.38 -12.23
N PRO A 717 -14.39 -13.64 -11.71
CA PRO A 717 -14.56 -14.58 -10.62
C PRO A 717 -13.91 -15.93 -10.95
N SER A 718 -13.27 -16.56 -9.97
CA SER A 718 -12.74 -17.91 -10.16
C SER A 718 -13.87 -18.88 -10.51
N LEU A 719 -13.77 -19.51 -11.67
CA LEU A 719 -14.76 -20.47 -12.16
C LEU A 719 -14.64 -21.84 -11.46
N SER A 720 -13.53 -22.10 -10.76
CA SER A 720 -13.32 -23.34 -10.02
C SER A 720 -14.13 -23.40 -8.72
N ARG A 721 -14.72 -22.26 -8.26
CA ARG A 721 -15.57 -22.10 -7.05
C ARG A 721 -14.94 -22.56 -5.73
N LYS A 722 -13.70 -23.05 -5.73
CA LYS A 722 -12.96 -23.50 -4.55
C LYS A 722 -12.06 -22.41 -3.96
N THR A 723 -11.68 -21.43 -4.78
CA THR A 723 -10.93 -20.24 -4.35
C THR A 723 -11.88 -19.04 -4.32
N THR A 724 -11.79 -18.21 -3.28
CA THR A 724 -12.50 -16.92 -3.19
C THR A 724 -11.86 -15.83 -4.06
N ASN A 725 -10.65 -16.09 -4.57
CA ASN A 725 -9.87 -15.14 -5.35
C ASN A 725 -10.33 -15.06 -6.81
N SER A 726 -10.31 -13.87 -7.40
CA SER A 726 -10.57 -13.69 -8.83
C SER A 726 -9.39 -14.16 -9.71
N PHE A 727 -9.70 -14.66 -10.91
CA PHE A 727 -8.72 -14.88 -11.96
C PHE A 727 -8.29 -13.55 -12.58
N LEU A 728 -6.99 -13.26 -12.50
CA LEU A 728 -6.39 -12.06 -13.07
C LEU A 728 -5.58 -12.43 -14.31
N GLY A 729 -5.95 -11.90 -15.47
CA GLY A 729 -5.15 -12.08 -16.69
C GLY A 729 -3.83 -11.32 -16.60
N ALA A 730 -2.69 -12.04 -16.69
CA ALA A 730 -1.35 -11.46 -16.55
C ALA A 730 -1.11 -10.24 -17.47
N GLY A 731 -1.41 -10.36 -18.76
CA GLY A 731 -1.22 -9.26 -19.72
C GLY A 731 -2.05 -8.03 -19.41
N SER A 732 -3.36 -8.21 -19.23
CA SER A 732 -4.27 -7.07 -19.03
C SER A 732 -4.13 -6.40 -17.67
N ASN A 733 -3.84 -7.16 -16.61
CA ASN A 733 -3.62 -6.58 -15.27
C ASN A 733 -2.26 -5.90 -15.16
N TYR A 734 -1.22 -6.46 -15.79
CA TYR A 734 0.06 -5.78 -15.93
C TYR A 734 -0.14 -4.42 -16.61
N LEU A 735 -0.81 -4.38 -17.77
CA LEU A 735 -1.09 -3.10 -18.45
C LEU A 735 -1.98 -2.16 -17.63
N ALA A 736 -2.92 -2.69 -16.85
CA ALA A 736 -3.80 -1.87 -16.02
C ALA A 736 -3.08 -1.27 -14.79
N SER A 737 -2.00 -1.89 -14.31
CA SER A 737 -1.21 -1.39 -13.18
C SER A 737 -0.15 -0.34 -13.57
N LEU A 738 0.13 -0.18 -14.86
CA LEU A 738 1.14 0.77 -15.33
C LEU A 738 0.70 2.23 -15.14
N ILE A 739 1.64 3.08 -14.75
CA ILE A 739 1.48 4.52 -14.62
C ILE A 739 2.35 5.29 -15.63
N PRO A 740 2.02 6.56 -15.95
CA PRO A 740 2.88 7.39 -16.78
C PRO A 740 4.32 7.43 -16.28
N GLY A 741 5.28 7.23 -17.17
CA GLY A 741 6.71 7.12 -16.86
C GLY A 741 7.25 5.70 -16.84
N ASP A 742 6.40 4.70 -16.61
CA ASP A 742 6.83 3.29 -16.61
C ASP A 742 7.41 2.86 -17.96
N ARG A 743 8.37 1.94 -17.93
CA ARG A 743 8.99 1.35 -19.12
C ARG A 743 8.55 -0.09 -19.31
N VAL A 744 8.14 -0.43 -20.53
CA VAL A 744 7.56 -1.72 -20.86
C VAL A 744 8.32 -2.38 -22.00
N GLN A 745 8.66 -3.66 -21.81
CA GLN A 745 9.27 -4.49 -22.84
C GLN A 745 8.22 -4.86 -23.90
N MET A 746 8.42 -4.39 -25.12
CA MET A 746 7.50 -4.58 -26.23
C MET A 746 8.21 -4.68 -27.57
N ALA A 747 7.47 -5.07 -28.60
CA ALA A 747 7.94 -5.05 -29.98
C ALA A 747 6.76 -4.92 -30.95
N VAL A 748 6.92 -4.12 -32.00
CA VAL A 748 5.93 -3.95 -33.08
C VAL A 748 5.90 -5.21 -33.95
N ARG A 749 4.70 -5.62 -34.37
CA ARG A 749 4.46 -6.79 -35.22
C ARG A 749 3.52 -6.42 -36.33
N SER A 750 3.92 -6.70 -37.56
CA SER A 750 3.05 -6.49 -38.72
C SER A 750 1.85 -7.42 -38.69
N SER A 751 0.69 -6.90 -39.06
CA SER A 751 -0.51 -7.72 -39.29
C SER A 751 -0.52 -8.37 -40.67
N ALA A 752 -1.54 -9.18 -40.96
CA ALA A 752 -1.74 -9.69 -42.31
C ALA A 752 -1.87 -8.51 -43.30
N ALA A 753 -1.22 -8.59 -44.47
CA ALA A 753 -1.16 -7.46 -45.41
C ALA A 753 -2.56 -6.89 -45.76
N ALA A 754 -3.59 -7.75 -45.82
CA ALA A 754 -4.96 -7.35 -46.09
C ALA A 754 -5.63 -6.55 -44.94
N PHE A 755 -5.12 -6.59 -43.71
CA PHE A 755 -5.69 -5.90 -42.56
C PHE A 755 -5.14 -4.46 -42.41
N HIS A 756 -5.17 -3.71 -43.52
CA HIS A 756 -4.76 -2.32 -43.59
C HIS A 756 -5.76 -1.53 -44.44
N LEU A 757 -5.84 -0.21 -44.24
CA LEU A 757 -6.64 0.64 -45.10
C LEU A 757 -6.18 0.55 -46.57
N PRO A 758 -7.12 0.70 -47.53
CA PRO A 758 -6.78 0.68 -48.94
C PRO A 758 -5.93 1.89 -49.32
N GLU A 759 -5.00 1.71 -50.27
CA GLU A 759 -4.11 2.76 -50.77
C GLU A 759 -4.89 3.98 -51.28
N ASN A 760 -6.00 3.74 -51.99
CA ASN A 760 -6.90 4.81 -52.43
C ASN A 760 -7.77 5.31 -51.27
N PRO A 761 -7.68 6.60 -50.89
CA PRO A 761 -8.47 7.13 -49.80
C PRO A 761 -9.98 7.19 -50.04
N MET A 762 -10.41 7.16 -51.30
CA MET A 762 -11.82 7.23 -51.70
C MET A 762 -12.55 5.91 -51.60
N THR A 763 -11.84 4.78 -51.45
CA THR A 763 -12.47 3.47 -51.32
C THR A 763 -13.29 3.43 -50.01
N PRO A 764 -14.60 3.13 -50.06
CA PRO A 764 -15.43 3.05 -48.88
C PRO A 764 -14.99 1.92 -47.95
N VAL A 765 -15.25 2.06 -46.65
CA VAL A 765 -14.85 1.10 -45.63
C VAL A 765 -16.02 0.80 -44.70
N VAL A 766 -16.30 -0.48 -44.47
CA VAL A 766 -17.29 -0.96 -43.50
C VAL A 766 -16.59 -1.75 -42.42
N MET A 767 -16.82 -1.39 -41.16
CA MET A 767 -16.14 -1.97 -40.01
C MET A 767 -17.16 -2.56 -39.05
N PHE A 768 -16.92 -3.78 -38.58
CA PHE A 768 -17.75 -4.47 -37.60
C PHE A 768 -16.89 -4.82 -36.38
N CYS A 769 -17.31 -4.37 -35.21
CA CYS A 769 -16.59 -4.72 -33.99
C CYS A 769 -17.47 -4.71 -32.75
N SER A 770 -16.96 -5.31 -31.68
CA SER A 770 -17.58 -5.22 -30.35
C SER A 770 -16.52 -5.06 -29.26
N GLY A 771 -16.83 -4.27 -28.23
CA GLY A 771 -15.92 -4.03 -27.11
C GLY A 771 -14.54 -3.54 -27.56
N SER A 772 -13.46 -4.19 -27.08
CA SER A 772 -12.09 -3.84 -27.44
C SER A 772 -11.72 -4.13 -28.89
N GLY A 773 -12.55 -4.85 -29.66
CA GLY A 773 -12.37 -5.00 -31.11
C GLY A 773 -12.45 -3.67 -31.88
N LEU A 774 -12.88 -2.59 -31.21
CA LEU A 774 -12.80 -1.23 -31.74
C LEU A 774 -11.35 -0.74 -31.96
N ALA A 775 -10.35 -1.37 -31.31
CA ALA A 775 -8.95 -0.94 -31.34
C ALA A 775 -8.43 -0.61 -32.76
N PRO A 776 -8.33 -1.57 -33.70
CA PRO A 776 -7.81 -1.26 -35.04
C PRO A 776 -8.71 -0.28 -35.81
N MET A 777 -10.03 -0.33 -35.58
CA MET A 777 -10.99 0.57 -36.24
C MET A 777 -10.76 2.02 -35.84
N ARG A 778 -10.44 2.29 -34.57
CA ARG A 778 -10.04 3.62 -34.09
C ARG A 778 -8.81 4.13 -34.84
N GLY A 779 -7.81 3.29 -35.05
CA GLY A 779 -6.61 3.63 -35.83
C GLY A 779 -6.94 3.98 -37.28
N PHE A 780 -7.81 3.19 -37.93
CA PHE A 780 -8.28 3.47 -39.29
C PHE A 780 -9.06 4.78 -39.40
N ILE A 781 -9.99 5.04 -38.47
CA ILE A 781 -10.78 6.28 -38.46
C ILE A 781 -9.86 7.48 -38.20
N GLN A 782 -8.91 7.37 -37.26
CA GLN A 782 -7.93 8.43 -36.99
C GLN A 782 -7.10 8.75 -38.25
N GLU A 783 -6.66 7.74 -38.99
CA GLU A 783 -5.91 7.91 -40.23
C GLU A 783 -6.73 8.67 -41.29
N ARG A 784 -8.00 8.28 -41.49
CA ARG A 784 -8.93 8.95 -42.41
C ARG A 784 -9.29 10.36 -41.97
N ALA A 785 -9.45 10.60 -40.67
CA ALA A 785 -9.70 11.92 -40.12
C ALA A 785 -8.53 12.87 -40.40
N ILE A 786 -7.29 12.42 -40.22
CA ILE A 786 -6.09 13.22 -40.51
C ILE A 786 -5.94 13.49 -42.01
N GLN A 787 -6.20 12.49 -42.86
CA GLN A 787 -6.20 12.66 -44.32
C GLN A 787 -7.24 13.71 -44.75
N LYS A 788 -8.45 13.64 -44.21
CA LYS A 788 -9.53 14.60 -44.49
C LYS A 788 -9.19 16.01 -43.99
N ALA A 789 -8.68 16.13 -42.77
CA ALA A 789 -8.22 17.40 -42.20
C ALA A 789 -7.07 18.02 -43.00
N SER A 790 -6.26 17.21 -43.67
CA SER A 790 -5.21 17.63 -44.60
C SER A 790 -5.72 17.99 -46.00
N GLY A 791 -7.04 18.04 -46.21
CA GLY A 791 -7.67 18.42 -47.48
C GLY A 791 -7.82 17.28 -48.49
N ARG A 792 -7.51 16.02 -48.14
CA ARG A 792 -7.78 14.88 -49.04
C ARG A 792 -9.26 14.53 -49.01
N GLN A 793 -9.80 14.14 -50.16
CA GLN A 793 -11.11 13.49 -50.19
C GLN A 793 -10.97 12.07 -49.64
N VAL A 794 -11.90 11.67 -48.79
CA VAL A 794 -11.95 10.35 -48.17
C VAL A 794 -13.30 9.70 -48.43
N GLY A 795 -13.28 8.39 -48.68
CA GLY A 795 -14.47 7.58 -48.87
C GLY A 795 -15.29 7.46 -47.59
N GLU A 796 -16.55 7.05 -47.75
CA GLU A 796 -17.48 6.81 -46.66
C GLU A 796 -16.96 5.71 -45.72
N MET A 797 -17.00 5.94 -44.40
CA MET A 797 -16.71 4.92 -43.39
C MET A 797 -17.96 4.62 -42.56
N LEU A 798 -18.38 3.35 -42.54
CA LEU A 798 -19.46 2.84 -41.70
C LEU A 798 -18.87 2.00 -40.56
N LEU A 799 -19.20 2.33 -39.31
CA LEU A 799 -18.77 1.56 -38.14
C LEU A 799 -19.97 0.97 -37.42
N PHE A 800 -20.14 -0.35 -37.51
CA PHE A 800 -21.09 -1.09 -36.70
C PHE A 800 -20.43 -1.54 -35.38
N PHE A 801 -20.85 -0.95 -34.26
CA PHE A 801 -20.19 -1.12 -32.97
C PHE A 801 -21.10 -1.72 -31.90
N GLY A 802 -20.68 -2.84 -31.31
CA GLY A 802 -21.39 -3.53 -30.24
C GLY A 802 -20.83 -3.23 -28.86
N CYS A 803 -21.68 -2.79 -27.94
CA CYS A 803 -21.36 -2.66 -26.52
C CYS A 803 -22.57 -2.99 -25.62
N ARG A 804 -22.47 -2.82 -24.30
CA ARG A 804 -23.54 -3.17 -23.36
C ARG A 804 -24.59 -2.07 -23.28
N SER A 805 -24.16 -0.84 -23.05
CA SER A 805 -25.05 0.31 -22.93
C SER A 805 -24.35 1.58 -23.44
N PRO A 806 -25.10 2.61 -23.86
CA PRO A 806 -24.52 3.86 -24.33
C PRO A 806 -23.77 4.63 -23.24
N ARG A 807 -24.12 4.43 -21.96
CA ARG A 807 -23.58 5.22 -20.83
C ARG A 807 -22.43 4.54 -20.11
N ASP A 808 -22.30 3.21 -20.22
CA ASP A 808 -21.35 2.45 -19.42
C ASP A 808 -20.06 2.09 -20.17
N ASP A 809 -20.19 1.61 -21.41
CA ASP A 809 -19.04 1.04 -22.15
C ASP A 809 -19.00 1.37 -23.65
N PHE A 810 -19.61 2.49 -24.05
CA PHE A 810 -19.44 3.07 -25.38
C PHE A 810 -18.10 3.82 -25.47
N LEU A 811 -17.08 3.11 -25.92
CA LEU A 811 -15.69 3.57 -25.94
C LEU A 811 -15.48 4.78 -26.87
N TYR A 812 -14.76 5.80 -26.38
CA TYR A 812 -14.36 7.01 -27.13
C TYR A 812 -15.50 7.90 -27.66
N LEU A 813 -16.76 7.64 -27.28
CA LEU A 813 -17.90 8.37 -27.81
C LEU A 813 -17.90 9.85 -27.41
N ASP A 814 -17.53 10.15 -26.17
CA ASP A 814 -17.58 11.49 -25.60
C ASP A 814 -16.50 12.44 -26.12
N LYS A 815 -15.54 11.92 -26.91
CA LYS A 815 -14.40 12.67 -27.43
C LYS A 815 -14.14 12.34 -28.90
N GLU A 816 -13.23 11.41 -29.19
CA GLU A 816 -12.67 11.24 -30.52
C GLU A 816 -13.70 10.77 -31.56
N LEU A 817 -14.53 9.77 -31.23
CA LEU A 817 -15.52 9.27 -32.18
C LEU A 817 -16.65 10.27 -32.45
N ALA A 818 -17.11 11.02 -31.44
CA ALA A 818 -18.10 12.08 -31.66
C ALA A 818 -17.56 13.16 -32.61
N GLU A 819 -16.31 13.58 -32.41
CA GLU A 819 -15.71 14.61 -33.25
C GLU A 819 -15.52 14.12 -34.70
N TRP A 820 -14.98 12.91 -34.90
CA TRP A 820 -14.81 12.36 -36.25
C TRP A 820 -16.15 12.07 -36.93
N SER A 821 -17.19 11.74 -36.18
CA SER A 821 -18.54 11.57 -36.73
C SER A 821 -19.15 12.92 -37.15
N LYS A 822 -19.00 13.96 -36.32
CA LYS A 822 -19.44 15.33 -36.65
C LYS A 822 -18.72 15.90 -37.88
N GLN A 823 -17.44 15.56 -38.05
CA GLN A 823 -16.66 15.91 -39.24
C GLN A 823 -17.06 15.10 -40.49
N GLY A 824 -17.98 14.13 -40.37
CA GLY A 824 -18.40 13.24 -41.45
C GLY A 824 -17.27 12.33 -41.94
N VAL A 825 -16.35 11.93 -41.05
CA VAL A 825 -15.31 10.93 -41.35
C VAL A 825 -15.88 9.53 -41.20
N VAL A 826 -16.71 9.31 -40.17
CA VAL A 826 -17.32 8.01 -39.87
C VAL A 826 -18.77 8.16 -39.44
N ASP A 827 -19.62 7.26 -39.90
CA ASP A 827 -20.97 7.08 -39.40
C ASP A 827 -21.02 5.84 -38.49
N VAL A 828 -21.35 6.07 -37.21
CA VAL A 828 -21.29 5.06 -36.15
C VAL A 828 -22.68 4.52 -35.87
N ARG A 829 -22.85 3.22 -36.09
CA ARG A 829 -24.11 2.46 -35.93
C ARG A 829 -24.02 1.53 -34.71
N PRO A 830 -24.49 1.96 -33.53
CA PRO A 830 -24.34 1.18 -32.31
C PRO A 830 -25.38 0.04 -32.21
N ALA A 831 -24.99 -1.02 -31.49
CA ALA A 831 -25.87 -2.08 -31.02
C ALA A 831 -25.65 -2.32 -29.51
N PHE A 832 -26.69 -2.16 -28.69
CA PHE A 832 -26.60 -2.24 -27.24
C PHE A 832 -27.22 -3.52 -26.70
N SER A 833 -26.39 -4.40 -26.13
CA SER A 833 -26.84 -5.71 -25.65
C SER A 833 -27.74 -5.66 -24.39
N ARG A 834 -27.72 -4.55 -23.65
CA ARG A 834 -28.52 -4.33 -22.43
C ARG A 834 -29.51 -3.16 -22.52
N CYS A 835 -29.40 -2.30 -23.55
CA CYS A 835 -30.25 -1.11 -23.76
C CYS A 835 -30.74 -1.07 -25.21
N GLN A 836 -31.45 -2.12 -25.64
CA GLN A 836 -31.82 -2.32 -27.05
C GLN A 836 -32.66 -1.16 -27.63
N GLU A 837 -33.44 -0.51 -26.77
CA GLU A 837 -34.31 0.62 -27.11
C GLU A 837 -33.52 1.84 -27.61
N ASP A 838 -32.31 2.04 -27.06
CA ASP A 838 -31.38 3.09 -27.49
C ASP A 838 -30.57 2.71 -28.74
N SER A 839 -30.74 1.49 -29.26
CA SER A 839 -30.08 0.99 -30.48
C SER A 839 -31.10 0.48 -31.51
N GLU A 840 -32.25 1.13 -31.62
CA GLU A 840 -33.30 0.79 -32.60
C GLU A 840 -33.77 -0.68 -32.53
N GLY A 841 -33.78 -1.27 -31.33
CA GLY A 841 -34.12 -2.67 -31.07
C GLY A 841 -32.97 -3.66 -31.33
N CYS A 842 -31.80 -3.21 -31.78
CA CYS A 842 -30.69 -4.08 -32.17
C CYS A 842 -29.80 -4.48 -30.99
N ARG A 843 -30.00 -5.70 -30.46
CA ARG A 843 -29.19 -6.24 -29.36
C ARG A 843 -27.71 -6.48 -29.70
N TYR A 844 -27.39 -6.90 -30.92
CA TYR A 844 -26.03 -7.25 -31.34
C TYR A 844 -25.71 -6.64 -32.71
N VAL A 845 -24.41 -6.54 -33.02
CA VAL A 845 -23.91 -5.92 -34.25
C VAL A 845 -24.56 -6.51 -35.49
N GLN A 846 -24.67 -7.84 -35.56
CA GLN A 846 -25.31 -8.51 -36.70
C GLN A 846 -26.81 -8.14 -36.86
N HIS A 847 -27.53 -7.83 -35.78
CA HIS A 847 -28.91 -7.35 -35.89
C HIS A 847 -28.95 -5.94 -36.49
N ARG A 848 -27.98 -5.09 -36.14
CA ARG A 848 -27.85 -3.74 -36.70
C ARG A 848 -27.49 -3.79 -38.19
N VAL A 849 -26.55 -4.66 -38.55
CA VAL A 849 -26.18 -4.93 -39.95
C VAL A 849 -27.37 -5.40 -40.78
N LYS A 850 -28.19 -6.31 -40.22
CA LYS A 850 -29.42 -6.78 -40.87
C LYS A 850 -30.46 -5.68 -41.05
N ARG A 851 -30.64 -4.82 -40.06
CA ARG A 851 -31.56 -3.67 -40.16
C ARG A 851 -31.13 -2.71 -41.26
N ASP A 852 -29.84 -2.38 -41.32
CA ASP A 852 -29.26 -1.43 -42.27
C ASP A 852 -28.76 -2.13 -43.57
N SER A 853 -29.46 -3.19 -44.01
CA SER A 853 -29.05 -4.03 -45.15
C SER A 853 -28.86 -3.25 -46.46
N ALA A 854 -29.64 -2.19 -46.68
CA ALA A 854 -29.55 -1.37 -47.88
C ALA A 854 -28.16 -0.70 -48.01
N ASP A 855 -27.61 -0.20 -46.90
CA ASP A 855 -26.28 0.43 -46.87
C ASP A 855 -25.17 -0.60 -47.08
N ILE A 856 -25.35 -1.83 -46.58
CA ILE A 856 -24.43 -2.94 -46.82
C ILE A 856 -24.40 -3.33 -48.30
N ILE A 857 -25.57 -3.45 -48.94
CA ILE A 857 -25.66 -3.76 -50.38
C ILE A 857 -25.02 -2.66 -51.21
N LYS A 858 -25.29 -1.39 -50.87
CA LYS A 858 -24.63 -0.23 -51.50
C LYS A 858 -23.11 -0.35 -51.36
N ALA A 859 -22.59 -0.57 -50.15
CA ALA A 859 -21.16 -0.70 -49.92
C ALA A 859 -20.53 -1.89 -50.68
N LEU A 860 -21.23 -3.03 -50.77
CA LEU A 860 -20.77 -4.17 -51.57
C LEU A 860 -20.60 -3.83 -53.04
N ASN A 861 -21.58 -3.09 -53.61
CA ASN A 861 -21.60 -2.64 -55.00
C ASN A 861 -20.56 -1.54 -55.26
N ASP A 862 -20.35 -0.63 -54.31
CA ASP A 862 -19.38 0.48 -54.38
C ASP A 862 -17.92 0.02 -54.23
N GLY A 863 -17.66 -1.29 -54.12
CA GLY A 863 -16.30 -1.80 -54.02
C GLY A 863 -15.69 -1.67 -52.62
N ALA A 864 -16.49 -1.49 -51.56
CA ALA A 864 -16.00 -1.26 -50.20
C ALA A 864 -15.13 -2.41 -49.66
N LEU A 865 -14.21 -2.06 -48.75
CA LEU A 865 -13.49 -3.01 -47.89
C LEU A 865 -14.25 -3.22 -46.58
N PHE A 866 -14.30 -4.45 -46.11
CA PHE A 866 -15.02 -4.90 -44.94
C PHE A 866 -14.04 -5.45 -43.91
N PHE A 867 -14.02 -4.87 -42.71
CA PHE A 867 -13.17 -5.31 -41.61
C PHE A 867 -14.01 -5.80 -40.44
N THR A 868 -13.72 -6.98 -39.92
CA THR A 868 -14.35 -7.50 -38.71
C THR A 868 -13.30 -7.73 -37.63
N CYS A 869 -13.46 -7.11 -36.46
CA CYS A 869 -12.58 -7.35 -35.32
C CYS A 869 -13.36 -7.65 -34.03
N GLY A 870 -12.93 -8.68 -33.30
CA GLY A 870 -13.57 -9.11 -32.05
C GLY A 870 -13.46 -10.62 -31.85
N SER A 871 -14.44 -11.21 -31.17
CA SER A 871 -14.46 -12.65 -30.91
C SER A 871 -14.87 -13.46 -32.15
N ALA A 872 -14.50 -14.74 -32.17
CA ALA A 872 -14.85 -15.65 -33.26
C ALA A 872 -16.38 -15.76 -33.46
N ALA A 873 -17.15 -15.65 -32.37
CA ALA A 873 -18.60 -15.62 -32.43
C ALA A 873 -19.14 -14.40 -33.18
N VAL A 874 -18.54 -13.22 -32.98
CA VAL A 874 -18.92 -11.99 -33.70
C VAL A 874 -18.57 -12.11 -35.17
N ALA A 875 -17.36 -12.56 -35.50
CA ALA A 875 -16.94 -12.73 -36.89
C ALA A 875 -17.83 -13.71 -37.66
N LYS A 876 -18.19 -14.84 -37.04
CA LYS A 876 -19.12 -15.82 -37.61
C LYS A 876 -20.52 -15.23 -37.79
N GLY A 877 -21.05 -14.56 -36.76
CA GLY A 877 -22.37 -13.95 -36.81
C GLY A 877 -22.50 -12.91 -37.92
N ILE A 878 -21.51 -12.04 -38.07
CA ILE A 878 -21.47 -11.04 -39.15
C ILE A 878 -21.41 -11.72 -40.52
N LYS A 879 -20.54 -12.73 -40.72
CA LYS A 879 -20.46 -13.45 -42.00
C LYS A 879 -21.81 -14.10 -42.35
N THR A 880 -22.46 -14.76 -41.39
CA THR A 880 -23.78 -15.37 -41.60
C THR A 880 -24.81 -14.33 -42.04
N THR A 881 -24.90 -13.20 -41.33
CA THR A 881 -25.84 -12.14 -41.68
C THR A 881 -25.55 -11.51 -43.05
N LEU A 882 -24.29 -11.30 -43.42
CA LEU A 882 -23.95 -10.77 -44.75
C LEU A 882 -24.39 -11.73 -45.87
N VAL A 883 -24.26 -13.05 -45.67
CA VAL A 883 -24.76 -14.05 -46.63
C VAL A 883 -26.29 -14.01 -46.68
N GLU A 884 -26.98 -13.93 -45.54
CA GLU A 884 -28.44 -13.81 -45.48
C GLU A 884 -28.97 -12.57 -46.20
N ILE A 885 -28.26 -11.44 -46.13
CA ILE A 885 -28.61 -10.22 -46.87
C ILE A 885 -28.55 -10.45 -48.39
N ILE A 886 -27.51 -11.14 -48.86
CA ILE A 886 -27.36 -11.48 -50.29
C ILE A 886 -28.45 -12.48 -50.72
N MET A 887 -28.77 -13.47 -49.87
CA MET A 887 -29.85 -14.42 -50.12
C MET A 887 -31.18 -13.71 -50.36
N GLU A 888 -31.56 -12.79 -49.49
CA GLU A 888 -32.83 -12.06 -49.59
C GLU A 888 -32.86 -11.07 -50.76
N GLN A 889 -31.74 -10.40 -51.03
CA GLN A 889 -31.66 -9.38 -52.08
C GLN A 889 -31.65 -9.98 -53.50
N GLU A 890 -30.98 -11.12 -53.69
CA GLU A 890 -30.83 -11.78 -54.99
C GLU A 890 -31.74 -13.03 -55.14
N ASP A 891 -32.60 -13.33 -54.17
CA ASP A 891 -33.47 -14.53 -54.10
C ASP A 891 -32.70 -15.85 -54.32
N LEU A 892 -31.55 -15.98 -53.64
CA LEU A 892 -30.62 -17.10 -53.78
C LEU A 892 -30.74 -18.12 -52.64
N LYS A 893 -30.44 -19.39 -52.93
CA LYS A 893 -30.28 -20.41 -51.90
C LYS A 893 -28.95 -20.25 -51.17
N LEU A 894 -28.86 -20.76 -49.94
CA LEU A 894 -27.68 -20.60 -49.07
C LEU A 894 -26.32 -20.95 -49.74
N PRO A 895 -26.17 -22.07 -50.49
CA PRO A 895 -24.91 -22.37 -51.16
C PRO A 895 -24.53 -21.33 -52.21
N GLU A 896 -25.49 -20.90 -53.03
CA GLU A 896 -25.31 -19.92 -54.11
C GLU A 896 -24.99 -18.53 -53.55
N ALA A 897 -25.67 -18.12 -52.48
CA ALA A 897 -25.40 -16.86 -51.80
C ALA A 897 -24.04 -16.85 -51.09
N THR A 898 -23.60 -17.99 -50.56
CA THR A 898 -22.25 -18.11 -49.97
C THR A 898 -21.18 -17.93 -51.03
N GLU A 899 -21.31 -18.61 -52.18
CA GLU A 899 -20.40 -18.44 -53.31
C GLU A 899 -20.43 -17.01 -53.86
N ARG A 900 -21.62 -16.41 -53.94
CA ARG A 900 -21.81 -15.02 -54.33
C ARG A 900 -21.07 -14.07 -53.38
N PHE A 901 -21.23 -14.25 -52.07
CA PHE A 901 -20.52 -13.49 -51.05
C PHE A 901 -19.01 -13.61 -51.20
N GLU A 902 -18.48 -14.83 -51.34
CA GLU A 902 -17.04 -15.08 -51.48
C GLU A 902 -16.47 -14.43 -52.73
N ARG A 903 -17.20 -14.49 -53.85
CA ARG A 903 -16.81 -13.83 -55.10
C ARG A 903 -16.81 -12.31 -54.98
N LEU A 904 -17.85 -11.73 -54.37
CA LEU A 904 -17.95 -10.28 -54.17
C LEU A 904 -16.86 -9.80 -53.22
N THR A 905 -16.58 -10.53 -52.15
CA THR A 905 -15.69 -10.09 -51.07
C THR A 905 -14.25 -10.58 -51.19
N LYS A 906 -13.89 -11.24 -52.30
CA LYS A 906 -12.53 -11.73 -52.53
C LYS A 906 -11.50 -10.61 -52.39
N GLY A 907 -10.63 -10.72 -51.38
CA GLY A 907 -9.62 -9.71 -51.05
C GLY A 907 -10.16 -8.41 -50.42
N ARG A 908 -11.47 -8.35 -50.13
CA ARG A 908 -12.16 -7.17 -49.56
C ARG A 908 -12.78 -7.43 -48.19
N TYR A 909 -13.00 -8.68 -47.78
CA TYR A 909 -13.48 -9.01 -46.43
C TYR A 909 -12.35 -9.62 -45.59
N VAL A 910 -11.98 -8.92 -44.51
CA VAL A 910 -10.83 -9.23 -43.69
C VAL A 910 -11.24 -9.31 -42.23
N THR A 911 -10.75 -10.34 -41.53
CA THR A 911 -11.11 -10.61 -40.14
C THR A 911 -9.88 -10.63 -39.25
N ASP A 912 -9.93 -9.93 -38.13
CA ASP A 912 -8.91 -9.94 -37.07
C ASP A 912 -9.56 -10.40 -35.76
N VAL A 913 -9.38 -11.68 -35.42
CA VAL A 913 -10.16 -12.36 -34.38
C VAL A 913 -9.26 -12.81 -33.24
N PHE A 914 -9.70 -12.52 -32.01
CA PHE A 914 -9.03 -12.92 -30.77
C PHE A 914 -10.00 -13.66 -29.85
N GLU A 915 -9.49 -14.59 -29.04
CA GLU A 915 -10.25 -15.35 -28.03
C GLU A 915 -10.01 -14.88 -26.61
#